data_AF-A0A849ZFT2-F1
#
_entry.id   AF-A0A849ZFT2-F1
#
_cell.length_a   1.000
_cell.length_b   1.000
_cell.length_c   1.000
_cell.angle_alpha   90.00
_cell.angle_beta   90.00
_cell.angle_gamma   90.00
#
_symmetry.space_group_name_H-M   'P 1'
#
loop_
_entity.id
_entity.type
_entity.pdbx_description
1 polymer ?
#
loop_
_entity_poly.entity_id
_entity_poly.type
_entity_poly.pdbx_seq_one_letter_code
_entity_poly.pdbx_strand_id
1 'polypeptide(L)'
;MSRLFIEASHVADAQNDQERALSLLDKAIAAKPGDIEAERARVTLLRRMSRFDEARKTLVALAEHDAEARFETWLEIADLDEAFRKALTDAVEAFRSAHKAKPEHPLPSLAMVRLLRSTKAYKRLVAELKLLAKSEHVLLTLAQLHTTAAEVEELCLGDDDAALKSFEAADEALGRAPDPAWDTAILEGTERILFRTGDDEALVRLYAKWLERKPPATVDHTLRVALATTLEHTSPAQAVEVLEALVSVVPTNVAALRRLEHLHRSRKSYQPLSNTLYAESGILASRVARAGALWEIVSLEERLGASVTLDALARITREFPSDTGALDTVIRVASRLVSNVGVPHPALLAARSQLVGAIRSRRELTVDPVARAAYQLEEAILLENAEVEPDPRGALAAYREAMGLWPDSMLAARGVERLGETMGDYPAFIASQIALSKLVDGAPAKAAHLVRAATLTAQHARDDRTALELFEVALETDASNRDAARALAQMLANDPKRLLELLRPALEQATGKEQIALLGNEIGGAYLKLSQQDGEAARIDYAPGIQAVRRVLAQNADDVPTLFLLSRLYGAQKAWGEAREALQRIADVAGPSDPKTRLRALFALADLYEGPIGDLKQAEATLTGILSTEPGNKTALERLYSIGVKGGDKKLARSSLERLAEFETDLSQRAEYQLRVAEVCRESNDGAGMLRALSDAIVSLPTDLRAWALLARLYRGETQEGAAGLAHAIEQIVEMAKARRRPVETRWLVTLGLLQVNVLKRHTDGLANLQLAVAASGSSGSAHPEVRAALGTGLLAAGRSKEAIQVIRELLTPDAETLLRLAEPSAFSTIRMATVAATGTVLGACLACLDSALGTEGRPEERLAVEEVRAALGEIGTDRAVKLRGRRLEPEVPFTGALAGSELVHTLVPEARSPLVDVAVAIQPIAAKALRFDLGALGVSSRDRIGPRDGHPTRHYAEKIARCLGIENFELYLTASWNGAIRVYPGDPPALVGPLLLAELSESEQMFALGRLLMRAALGVTWLDEVSSEIADALLMSAIRCVVPHFGSGEISGQRDSAAQNILPGMQRAIGRRQRRALEDLAPNLMASWDFRAFSIGVRRSEYRTAYILSGDLLGSLDYLKRFDADIGRATDNPRVFLQHPVTNELIRYALSAEGYTERRRVGTVWSIPGG
;
A
#
# COMPACT_ATOMS: atom_id res chain seq x y z
N MET A 1 12.09 -6.21 -119.01
CA MET A 1 11.65 -4.82 -119.24
C MET A 1 11.26 -4.13 -117.94
N SER A 2 10.26 -4.61 -117.17
CA SER A 2 9.88 -3.99 -115.88
C SER A 2 11.06 -3.78 -114.91
N ARG A 3 11.85 -4.82 -114.62
CA ARG A 3 13.03 -4.73 -113.73
C ARG A 3 14.06 -3.67 -114.12
N LEU A 4 14.29 -3.48 -115.42
CA LEU A 4 15.18 -2.43 -115.94
C LEU A 4 14.62 -1.02 -115.68
N PHE A 5 13.29 -0.85 -115.76
CA PHE A 5 12.65 0.42 -115.43
C PHE A 5 12.67 0.70 -113.92
N ILE A 6 12.58 -0.34 -113.07
CA ILE A 6 12.74 -0.21 -111.61
C ILE A 6 14.17 0.22 -111.27
N GLU A 7 15.19 -0.46 -111.79
CA GLU A 7 16.60 -0.08 -111.57
C GLU A 7 16.90 1.33 -112.10
N ALA A 8 16.39 1.69 -113.29
CA ALA A 8 16.51 3.04 -113.82
C ALA A 8 15.80 4.09 -112.95
N SER A 9 14.66 3.73 -112.34
CA SER A 9 13.96 4.62 -111.42
C SER A 9 14.76 4.88 -110.15
N HIS A 10 15.47 3.88 -109.60
CA HIS A 10 16.34 4.07 -108.44
C HIS A 10 17.53 4.98 -108.76
N VAL A 11 18.10 4.88 -109.97
CA VAL A 11 19.16 5.79 -110.42
C VAL A 11 18.63 7.21 -110.58
N ALA A 12 17.45 7.40 -111.20
CA ALA A 12 16.83 8.71 -111.34
C ALA A 12 16.49 9.33 -109.97
N ASP A 13 16.02 8.51 -109.04
CA ASP A 13 15.70 8.92 -107.69
C ASP A 13 16.97 9.31 -106.88
N ALA A 14 18.07 8.57 -107.05
CA ALA A 14 19.37 8.91 -106.47
C ALA A 14 19.96 10.21 -107.05
N GLN A 15 19.58 10.60 -108.27
CA GLN A 15 19.91 11.88 -108.89
C GLN A 15 18.95 13.02 -108.49
N ASN A 16 18.03 12.75 -107.54
CA ASN A 16 17.03 13.69 -107.04
C ASN A 16 15.98 14.11 -108.09
N ASP A 17 15.82 13.35 -109.18
CA ASP A 17 14.80 13.57 -110.23
C ASP A 17 13.59 12.64 -110.00
N GLN A 18 12.77 13.02 -109.02
CA GLN A 18 11.66 12.21 -108.53
C GLN A 18 10.52 12.05 -109.55
N GLU A 19 10.23 13.06 -110.39
CA GLU A 19 9.19 12.93 -111.43
C GLU A 19 9.61 11.96 -112.53
N ARG A 20 10.89 11.98 -112.91
CA ARG A 20 11.42 11.01 -113.86
C ARG A 20 11.41 9.61 -113.28
N ALA A 21 11.83 9.44 -112.03
CA ALA A 21 11.74 8.16 -111.32
C ALA A 21 10.29 7.63 -111.30
N LEU A 22 9.30 8.50 -111.03
CA LEU A 22 7.89 8.12 -111.02
C LEU A 22 7.41 7.71 -112.41
N SER A 23 7.76 8.45 -113.46
CA SER A 23 7.41 8.10 -114.84
C SER A 23 8.02 6.76 -115.30
N LEU A 24 9.20 6.41 -114.79
CA LEU A 24 9.86 5.13 -115.05
C LEU A 24 9.14 3.99 -114.31
N LEU A 25 8.70 4.22 -113.08
CA LEU A 25 7.87 3.27 -112.32
C LEU A 25 6.49 3.08 -112.97
N ASP A 26 5.85 4.15 -113.48
CA ASP A 26 4.60 4.05 -114.23
C ASP A 26 4.79 3.19 -115.51
N LYS A 27 5.92 3.34 -116.20
CA LYS A 27 6.28 2.48 -117.35
C LYS A 27 6.59 1.04 -116.93
N ALA A 28 7.18 0.82 -115.74
CA ALA A 28 7.41 -0.51 -115.19
C ALA A 28 6.08 -1.24 -114.93
N ILE A 29 5.14 -0.56 -114.27
CA ILE A 29 3.79 -1.09 -114.00
C ILE A 29 2.99 -1.29 -115.29
N ALA A 30 3.08 -0.37 -116.27
CA ALA A 30 2.42 -0.55 -117.56
C ALA A 30 3.00 -1.73 -118.36
N ALA A 31 4.30 -2.01 -118.24
CA ALA A 31 4.95 -3.14 -118.90
C ALA A 31 4.61 -4.49 -118.27
N LYS A 32 4.37 -4.51 -116.96
CA LYS A 32 3.90 -5.69 -116.22
C LYS A 32 2.91 -5.24 -115.15
N PRO A 33 1.59 -5.19 -115.48
CA PRO A 33 0.57 -4.89 -114.49
C PRO A 33 0.61 -5.92 -113.35
N GLY A 34 0.53 -5.48 -112.10
CA GLY A 34 0.65 -6.35 -110.91
C GLY A 34 2.06 -6.74 -110.52
N ASP A 35 3.09 -6.03 -111.01
CA ASP A 35 4.46 -6.23 -110.55
C ASP A 35 4.68 -5.61 -109.16
N ILE A 36 4.63 -6.45 -108.12
CA ILE A 36 4.70 -6.08 -106.69
C ILE A 36 5.90 -5.16 -106.40
N GLU A 37 7.08 -5.46 -106.98
CA GLU A 37 8.30 -4.68 -106.77
C GLU A 37 8.17 -3.25 -107.34
N ALA A 38 7.56 -3.10 -108.51
CA ALA A 38 7.32 -1.80 -109.14
C ALA A 38 6.25 -0.99 -108.39
N GLU A 39 5.15 -1.64 -107.96
CA GLU A 39 4.08 -1.01 -107.19
C GLU A 39 4.58 -0.56 -105.81
N ARG A 40 5.38 -1.36 -105.11
CA ARG A 40 6.03 -0.99 -103.82
C ARG A 40 7.02 0.17 -103.98
N ALA A 41 7.87 0.14 -105.01
CA ALA A 41 8.78 1.23 -105.31
C ALA A 41 8.00 2.53 -105.64
N ARG A 42 6.89 2.41 -106.38
CA ARG A 42 5.98 3.54 -106.67
C ARG A 42 5.34 4.11 -105.42
N VAL A 43 4.82 3.29 -104.51
CA VAL A 43 4.25 3.76 -103.23
C VAL A 43 5.30 4.52 -102.41
N THR A 44 6.52 3.98 -102.32
CA THR A 44 7.62 4.59 -101.55
C THR A 44 7.99 5.96 -102.11
N LEU A 45 8.07 6.08 -103.43
CA LEU A 45 8.35 7.35 -104.10
C LEU A 45 7.19 8.35 -103.95
N LEU A 46 5.95 7.91 -104.15
CA LEU A 46 4.77 8.78 -104.03
C LEU A 46 4.59 9.34 -102.62
N ARG A 47 4.92 8.55 -101.59
CA ARG A 47 4.94 9.03 -100.20
C ARG A 47 5.99 10.12 -99.98
N ARG A 48 7.20 9.95 -100.51
CA ARG A 48 8.24 10.99 -100.47
C ARG A 48 7.82 12.26 -101.21
N MET A 49 7.07 12.12 -102.29
CA MET A 49 6.50 13.24 -103.05
C MET A 49 5.22 13.83 -102.42
N SER A 50 4.75 13.32 -101.27
CA SER A 50 3.49 13.72 -100.63
C SER A 50 2.22 13.54 -101.51
N ARG A 51 2.25 12.65 -102.51
CA ARG A 51 1.11 12.35 -103.41
C ARG A 51 0.29 11.17 -102.86
N PHE A 52 -0.36 11.39 -101.72
CA PHE A 52 -0.98 10.32 -100.93
C PHE A 52 -2.21 9.67 -101.58
N ASP A 53 -3.05 10.40 -102.33
CA ASP A 53 -4.21 9.82 -103.04
C ASP A 53 -3.79 8.79 -104.11
N GLU A 54 -2.69 9.07 -104.81
CA GLU A 54 -2.14 8.17 -105.80
C GLU A 54 -1.42 6.99 -105.15
N ALA A 55 -0.71 7.23 -104.05
CA ALA A 55 -0.13 6.17 -103.24
C ALA A 55 -1.22 5.20 -102.73
N ARG A 56 -2.37 5.71 -102.28
CA ARG A 56 -3.51 4.90 -101.87
C ARG A 56 -4.05 4.05 -103.02
N LYS A 57 -4.27 4.65 -104.20
CA LYS A 57 -4.77 3.89 -105.36
C LYS A 57 -3.82 2.75 -105.74
N THR A 58 -2.50 2.99 -105.66
CA THR A 58 -1.50 1.93 -105.87
C THR A 58 -1.53 0.89 -104.77
N LEU A 59 -1.66 1.28 -103.50
CA LEU A 59 -1.79 0.33 -102.39
C LEU A 59 -3.06 -0.53 -102.48
N VAL A 60 -4.19 0.03 -102.91
CA VAL A 60 -5.45 -0.72 -103.10
C VAL A 60 -5.28 -1.75 -104.22
N ALA A 61 -4.69 -1.36 -105.36
CA ALA A 61 -4.36 -2.30 -106.43
C ALA A 61 -3.38 -3.39 -105.95
N LEU A 62 -2.36 -3.01 -105.18
CA LEU A 62 -1.39 -3.92 -104.59
C LEU A 62 -2.06 -4.93 -103.62
N ALA A 63 -3.07 -4.51 -102.86
CA ALA A 63 -3.82 -5.40 -101.97
C ALA A 63 -4.70 -6.42 -102.72
N GLU A 64 -5.01 -6.17 -104.00
CA GLU A 64 -5.68 -7.14 -104.88
C GLU A 64 -4.68 -8.08 -105.55
N HIS A 65 -3.49 -7.59 -105.88
CA HIS A 65 -2.44 -8.35 -106.58
C HIS A 65 -1.58 -9.22 -105.64
N ASP A 66 -1.37 -8.81 -104.39
CA ASP A 66 -0.58 -9.52 -103.38
C ASP A 66 -1.51 -10.10 -102.29
N ALA A 67 -1.94 -11.35 -102.51
CA ALA A 67 -2.82 -12.04 -101.59
C ALA A 67 -2.13 -12.40 -100.26
N GLU A 68 -0.81 -12.60 -100.24
CA GLU A 68 -0.04 -12.98 -99.05
C GLU A 68 0.17 -11.78 -98.11
N ALA A 69 0.50 -10.60 -98.66
CA ALA A 69 0.65 -9.37 -97.88
C ALA A 69 -0.65 -8.56 -97.73
N ARG A 70 -1.81 -9.10 -98.14
CA ARG A 70 -3.10 -8.39 -98.18
C ARG A 70 -3.46 -7.71 -96.87
N PHE A 71 -3.27 -8.39 -95.74
CA PHE A 71 -3.53 -7.83 -94.41
C PHE A 71 -2.64 -6.63 -94.10
N GLU A 72 -1.33 -6.76 -94.30
CA GLU A 72 -0.35 -5.69 -94.07
C GLU A 72 -0.60 -4.49 -94.99
N THR A 73 -0.91 -4.75 -96.27
CA THR A 73 -1.23 -3.70 -97.23
C THR A 73 -2.50 -2.94 -96.85
N TRP A 74 -3.55 -3.60 -96.33
CA TRP A 74 -4.75 -2.91 -95.85
C TRP A 74 -4.51 -2.11 -94.56
N LEU A 75 -3.66 -2.57 -93.65
CA LEU A 75 -3.21 -1.74 -92.51
C LEU A 75 -2.45 -0.51 -92.99
N GLU A 76 -1.59 -0.68 -93.99
CA GLU A 76 -0.80 0.40 -94.57
C GLU A 76 -1.68 1.44 -95.30
N ILE A 77 -2.76 1.00 -95.94
CA ILE A 77 -3.79 1.88 -96.50
C ILE A 77 -4.49 2.63 -95.37
N ALA A 78 -4.85 1.94 -94.29
CA ALA A 78 -5.55 2.55 -93.17
C ALA A 78 -4.69 3.60 -92.46
N ASP A 79 -3.40 3.32 -92.24
CA ASP A 79 -2.43 4.28 -91.69
C ASP A 79 -2.23 5.48 -92.62
N LEU A 80 -2.20 5.24 -93.93
CA LEU A 80 -2.10 6.33 -94.92
C LEU A 80 -3.36 7.20 -94.96
N ASP A 81 -4.54 6.58 -94.85
CA ASP A 81 -5.83 7.26 -94.79
C ASP A 81 -5.98 8.07 -93.50
N GLU A 82 -5.53 7.54 -92.36
CA GLU A 82 -5.59 8.20 -91.05
C GLU A 82 -4.53 9.31 -90.90
N ALA A 83 -3.25 8.99 -91.08
CA ALA A 83 -2.15 9.89 -90.72
C ALA A 83 -1.91 10.99 -91.76
N PHE A 84 -2.09 10.70 -93.05
CA PHE A 84 -1.69 11.60 -94.13
C PHE A 84 -2.88 12.19 -94.87
N ARG A 85 -3.83 11.36 -95.34
CA ARG A 85 -5.03 11.85 -96.07
C ARG A 85 -6.07 12.48 -95.15
N LYS A 86 -6.04 12.17 -93.85
CA LYS A 86 -7.06 12.57 -92.85
C LYS A 86 -8.48 12.14 -93.28
N ALA A 87 -8.60 11.08 -94.08
CA ALA A 87 -9.84 10.56 -94.62
C ALA A 87 -10.36 9.45 -93.70
N LEU A 88 -10.91 9.83 -92.55
CA LEU A 88 -11.25 8.89 -91.47
C LEU A 88 -12.30 7.84 -91.85
N THR A 89 -13.22 8.15 -92.77
CA THR A 89 -14.19 7.18 -93.31
C THR A 89 -13.50 6.10 -94.14
N ASP A 90 -12.56 6.52 -94.99
CA ASP A 90 -11.78 5.63 -95.84
C ASP A 90 -10.86 4.75 -94.98
N ALA A 91 -10.29 5.31 -93.91
CA ALA A 91 -9.48 4.58 -92.92
C ALA A 91 -10.31 3.49 -92.21
N VAL A 92 -11.57 3.79 -91.82
CA VAL A 92 -12.47 2.77 -91.24
C VAL A 92 -12.78 1.66 -92.24
N GLU A 93 -12.99 1.97 -93.52
CA GLU A 93 -13.21 0.95 -94.56
C GLU A 93 -11.95 0.11 -94.84
N ALA A 94 -10.77 0.74 -94.78
CA ALA A 94 -9.49 0.07 -94.91
C ALA A 94 -9.22 -0.87 -93.73
N PHE A 95 -9.47 -0.43 -92.49
CA PHE A 95 -9.42 -1.30 -91.32
C PHE A 95 -10.48 -2.42 -91.39
N ARG A 96 -11.70 -2.15 -91.89
CA ARG A 96 -12.70 -3.21 -92.11
C ARG A 96 -12.19 -4.27 -93.10
N SER A 97 -11.49 -3.83 -94.14
CA SER A 97 -10.90 -4.72 -95.14
C SER A 97 -9.70 -5.50 -94.58
N ALA A 98 -8.88 -4.88 -93.71
CA ALA A 98 -7.84 -5.55 -92.94
C ALA A 98 -8.44 -6.61 -91.99
N HIS A 99 -9.53 -6.29 -91.28
CA HIS A 99 -10.23 -7.25 -90.43
C HIS A 99 -10.76 -8.44 -91.23
N LYS A 100 -11.37 -8.21 -92.40
CA LYS A 100 -11.81 -9.31 -93.28
C LYS A 100 -10.65 -10.19 -93.75
N ALA A 101 -9.47 -9.62 -94.00
CA ALA A 101 -8.29 -10.37 -94.41
C ALA A 101 -7.72 -11.23 -93.27
N LYS A 102 -7.78 -10.74 -92.02
CA LYS A 102 -7.35 -11.48 -90.83
C LYS A 102 -8.29 -11.21 -89.65
N PRO A 103 -9.42 -11.94 -89.54
CA PRO A 103 -10.44 -11.68 -88.52
C PRO A 103 -9.95 -11.82 -87.08
N GLU A 104 -9.00 -12.72 -86.85
CA GLU A 104 -8.42 -12.98 -85.52
C GLU A 104 -7.51 -11.84 -85.01
N HIS A 105 -7.16 -10.87 -85.87
CA HIS A 105 -6.27 -9.78 -85.47
C HIS A 105 -7.05 -8.67 -84.76
N PRO A 106 -6.65 -8.22 -83.55
CA PRO A 106 -7.43 -7.25 -82.77
C PRO A 106 -7.26 -5.79 -83.25
N LEU A 107 -6.11 -5.45 -83.85
CA LEU A 107 -5.80 -4.06 -84.25
C LEU A 107 -6.86 -3.40 -85.17
N PRO A 108 -7.34 -4.04 -86.25
CA PRO A 108 -8.34 -3.42 -87.12
C PRO A 108 -9.63 -3.03 -86.39
N SER A 109 -10.16 -3.92 -85.54
CA SER A 109 -11.41 -3.69 -84.80
C SER A 109 -11.25 -2.56 -83.77
N LEU A 110 -10.15 -2.55 -83.02
CA LEU A 110 -9.84 -1.47 -82.07
C LEU A 110 -9.65 -0.12 -82.77
N ALA A 111 -8.96 -0.11 -83.92
CA ALA A 111 -8.74 1.10 -84.70
C ALA A 111 -10.06 1.65 -85.28
N MET A 112 -10.95 0.80 -85.78
CA MET A 112 -12.29 1.19 -86.24
C MET A 112 -13.12 1.81 -85.12
N VAL A 113 -13.18 1.16 -83.95
CA VAL A 113 -13.93 1.66 -82.78
C VAL A 113 -13.38 3.02 -82.33
N ARG A 114 -12.05 3.17 -82.26
CA ARG A 114 -11.39 4.44 -81.92
C ARG A 114 -11.74 5.56 -82.90
N LEU A 115 -11.69 5.29 -84.21
CA LEU A 115 -11.99 6.27 -85.26
C LEU A 115 -13.47 6.67 -85.31
N LEU A 116 -14.39 5.70 -85.15
CA LEU A 116 -15.82 5.98 -85.15
C LEU A 116 -16.25 6.75 -83.89
N ARG A 117 -15.58 6.50 -82.76
CA ARG A 117 -15.78 7.27 -81.52
C ARG A 117 -15.24 8.70 -81.64
N SER A 118 -14.07 8.91 -82.25
CA SER A 118 -13.49 10.27 -82.43
C SER A 118 -14.29 11.13 -83.41
N THR A 119 -14.95 10.51 -84.40
CA THR A 119 -15.79 11.19 -85.39
C THR A 119 -17.24 11.41 -84.94
N LYS A 120 -17.59 11.02 -83.71
CA LYS A 120 -18.97 11.08 -83.15
C LYS A 120 -20.03 10.36 -84.02
N ALA A 121 -19.63 9.39 -84.84
CA ALA A 121 -20.51 8.64 -85.73
C ALA A 121 -21.22 7.49 -84.98
N TYR A 122 -21.92 7.79 -83.89
CA TYR A 122 -22.37 6.82 -82.88
C TYR A 122 -23.32 5.74 -83.42
N LYS A 123 -24.25 6.06 -84.33
CA LYS A 123 -25.13 5.05 -84.96
C LYS A 123 -24.36 4.01 -85.78
N ARG A 124 -23.31 4.46 -86.47
CA ARG A 124 -22.41 3.56 -87.23
C ARG A 124 -21.51 2.77 -86.29
N LEU A 125 -21.02 3.40 -85.23
CA LEU A 125 -20.24 2.73 -84.18
C LEU A 125 -21.02 1.56 -83.56
N VAL A 126 -22.28 1.77 -83.17
CA VAL A 126 -23.14 0.71 -82.61
C VAL A 126 -23.38 -0.41 -83.62
N ALA A 127 -23.65 -0.07 -84.88
CA ALA A 127 -23.84 -1.06 -85.93
C ALA A 127 -22.58 -1.93 -86.15
N GLU A 128 -21.40 -1.32 -86.14
CA GLU A 128 -20.12 -2.04 -86.25
C GLU A 128 -19.83 -2.89 -84.99
N LEU A 129 -20.06 -2.38 -83.79
CA LEU A 129 -19.92 -3.14 -82.55
C LEU A 129 -20.84 -4.37 -82.52
N LYS A 130 -22.10 -4.22 -82.94
CA LYS A 130 -23.06 -5.33 -83.06
C LYS A 130 -22.70 -6.30 -84.17
N LEU A 131 -22.04 -5.84 -85.25
CA LEU A 131 -21.55 -6.71 -86.31
C LEU A 131 -20.35 -7.53 -85.84
N LEU A 132 -19.39 -6.88 -85.16
CA LEU A 132 -18.23 -7.54 -84.54
C LEU A 132 -18.66 -8.59 -83.50
N ALA A 133 -19.66 -8.26 -82.69
CA ALA A 133 -20.24 -9.19 -81.71
C ALA A 133 -20.80 -10.46 -82.37
N LYS A 134 -21.40 -10.38 -83.57
CA LYS A 134 -21.94 -11.58 -84.27
C LYS A 134 -20.85 -12.57 -84.69
N SER A 135 -19.64 -12.10 -84.96
CA SER A 135 -18.49 -12.92 -85.36
C SER A 135 -17.60 -13.35 -84.19
N GLU A 136 -17.86 -12.85 -82.98
CA GLU A 136 -17.03 -13.11 -81.82
C GLU A 136 -17.49 -14.39 -81.09
N HIS A 137 -16.53 -15.28 -80.81
CA HIS A 137 -16.80 -16.54 -80.11
C HIS A 137 -16.23 -16.54 -78.68
N VAL A 138 -15.36 -15.58 -78.35
CA VAL A 138 -14.86 -15.39 -77.00
C VAL A 138 -15.90 -14.64 -76.17
N LEU A 139 -16.55 -15.33 -75.23
CA LEU A 139 -17.68 -14.81 -74.44
C LEU A 139 -17.38 -13.51 -73.68
N LEU A 140 -16.16 -13.34 -73.16
CA LEU A 140 -15.74 -12.12 -72.47
C LEU A 140 -15.64 -10.92 -73.44
N THR A 141 -15.04 -11.14 -74.61
CA THR A 141 -14.93 -10.11 -75.65
C THR A 141 -16.31 -9.77 -76.22
N LEU A 142 -17.17 -10.77 -76.39
CA LEU A 142 -18.56 -10.61 -76.80
C LEU A 142 -19.34 -9.73 -75.82
N ALA A 143 -19.20 -9.98 -74.52
CA ALA A 143 -19.80 -9.15 -73.48
C ALA A 143 -19.29 -7.71 -73.55
N GLN A 144 -17.98 -7.48 -73.67
CA GLN A 144 -17.40 -6.13 -73.79
C GLN A 144 -17.92 -5.37 -75.02
N LEU A 145 -18.09 -6.03 -76.17
CA LEU A 145 -18.66 -5.43 -77.38
C LEU A 145 -20.13 -5.03 -77.17
N HIS A 146 -20.91 -5.85 -76.47
CA HIS A 146 -22.29 -5.53 -76.12
C HIS A 146 -22.40 -4.41 -75.07
N THR A 147 -21.56 -4.42 -74.03
CA THR A 147 -21.49 -3.35 -73.01
C THR A 147 -21.13 -2.02 -73.66
N THR A 148 -20.09 -1.99 -74.51
CA THR A 148 -19.69 -0.75 -75.21
C THR A 148 -20.73 -0.28 -76.23
N ALA A 149 -21.50 -1.18 -76.84
CA ALA A 149 -22.64 -0.80 -77.67
C ALA A 149 -23.75 -0.17 -76.82
N ALA A 150 -24.09 -0.79 -75.69
CA ALA A 150 -25.10 -0.31 -74.75
C ALA A 150 -24.75 1.08 -74.17
N GLU A 151 -23.49 1.32 -73.79
CA GLU A 151 -23.01 2.63 -73.32
C GLU A 151 -23.17 3.71 -74.39
N VAL A 152 -22.92 3.40 -75.66
CA VAL A 152 -23.09 4.35 -76.77
C VAL A 152 -24.58 4.59 -77.06
N GLU A 153 -25.40 3.54 -77.00
CA GLU A 153 -26.86 3.63 -77.14
C GLU A 153 -27.47 4.49 -76.04
N GLU A 154 -27.08 4.29 -74.78
CA GLU A 154 -27.55 5.07 -73.64
C GLU A 154 -26.99 6.51 -73.67
N LEU A 155 -25.66 6.68 -73.60
CA LEU A 155 -25.04 7.97 -73.30
C LEU A 155 -24.92 8.89 -74.51
N CYS A 156 -24.84 8.34 -75.72
CA CYS A 156 -24.63 9.12 -76.95
C CYS A 156 -25.87 9.19 -77.86
N LEU A 157 -26.73 8.15 -77.85
CA LEU A 157 -27.94 8.11 -78.67
C LEU A 157 -29.22 8.37 -77.88
N GLY A 158 -29.21 8.19 -76.55
CA GLY A 158 -30.38 8.35 -75.69
C GLY A 158 -31.46 7.29 -75.92
N ASP A 159 -31.08 6.11 -76.42
CA ASP A 159 -32.01 5.00 -76.72
C ASP A 159 -31.92 3.94 -75.62
N ASP A 160 -32.67 4.17 -74.55
CA ASP A 160 -32.67 3.36 -73.34
C ASP A 160 -33.18 1.91 -73.61
N ASP A 161 -34.16 1.73 -74.50
CA ASP A 161 -34.69 0.41 -74.88
C ASP A 161 -33.65 -0.42 -75.66
N ALA A 162 -32.93 0.22 -76.58
CA ALA A 162 -31.85 -0.44 -77.31
C ALA A 162 -30.68 -0.78 -76.37
N ALA A 163 -30.33 0.14 -75.46
CA ALA A 163 -29.29 -0.05 -74.47
C ALA A 163 -29.61 -1.21 -73.51
N LEU A 164 -30.84 -1.32 -72.98
CA LEU A 164 -31.27 -2.43 -72.11
C LEU A 164 -31.14 -3.79 -72.81
N LYS A 165 -31.53 -3.90 -74.09
CA LYS A 165 -31.35 -5.13 -74.87
C LYS A 165 -29.88 -5.48 -75.08
N SER A 166 -29.03 -4.47 -75.31
CA SER A 166 -27.59 -4.68 -75.45
C SER A 166 -26.94 -5.05 -74.12
N PHE A 167 -27.35 -4.47 -72.98
CA PHE A 167 -26.92 -4.87 -71.64
C PHE A 167 -27.39 -6.29 -71.28
N GLU A 168 -28.61 -6.68 -71.64
CA GLU A 168 -29.11 -8.06 -71.45
C GLU A 168 -28.30 -9.07 -72.27
N ALA A 169 -27.98 -8.76 -73.53
CA ALA A 169 -27.11 -9.58 -74.36
C ALA A 169 -25.68 -9.69 -73.78
N ALA A 170 -25.15 -8.61 -73.21
CA ALA A 170 -23.86 -8.62 -72.50
C ALA A 170 -23.93 -9.52 -71.24
N ASP A 171 -25.00 -9.39 -70.45
CA ASP A 171 -25.23 -10.18 -69.23
C ASP A 171 -25.37 -11.68 -69.54
N GLU A 172 -26.09 -12.03 -70.62
CA GLU A 172 -26.21 -13.41 -71.08
C GLU A 172 -24.87 -13.99 -71.55
N ALA A 173 -24.05 -13.20 -72.25
CA ALA A 173 -22.73 -13.63 -72.70
C ALA A 173 -21.80 -13.92 -71.51
N LEU A 174 -21.81 -13.06 -70.49
CA LEU A 174 -21.07 -13.29 -69.23
C LEU A 174 -21.61 -14.51 -68.46
N GLY A 175 -22.92 -14.68 -68.41
CA GLY A 175 -23.56 -15.82 -67.71
C GLY A 175 -23.22 -17.19 -68.31
N ARG A 176 -22.81 -17.24 -69.59
CA ARG A 176 -22.35 -18.47 -70.27
C ARG A 176 -20.86 -18.76 -70.08
N ALA A 177 -20.09 -17.84 -69.48
CA ALA A 177 -18.65 -18.00 -69.29
C ALA A 177 -18.34 -19.07 -68.22
N PRO A 178 -17.18 -19.78 -68.29
CA PRO A 178 -16.85 -20.88 -67.39
C PRO A 178 -16.64 -20.45 -65.93
N ASP A 179 -16.15 -19.23 -65.72
CA ASP A 179 -16.11 -18.55 -64.43
C ASP A 179 -17.18 -17.44 -64.46
N PRO A 180 -18.05 -17.31 -63.44
CA PRO A 180 -19.00 -16.21 -63.35
C PRO A 180 -18.25 -14.88 -63.32
N ALA A 181 -18.09 -14.27 -64.49
CA ALA A 181 -17.42 -13.01 -64.66
C ALA A 181 -18.40 -11.88 -64.34
N TRP A 182 -17.93 -10.91 -63.55
CA TRP A 182 -18.71 -9.76 -63.10
C TRP A 182 -18.29 -8.54 -63.90
N ASP A 183 -19.27 -7.85 -64.47
CA ASP A 183 -19.06 -6.53 -65.06
C ASP A 183 -20.03 -5.54 -64.40
N THR A 184 -19.50 -4.71 -63.50
CA THR A 184 -20.30 -3.72 -62.77
C THR A 184 -20.92 -2.68 -63.71
N ALA A 185 -20.31 -2.44 -64.88
CA ALA A 185 -20.84 -1.48 -65.85
C ALA A 185 -22.23 -1.91 -66.40
N ILE A 186 -22.47 -3.23 -66.51
CA ILE A 186 -23.77 -3.76 -66.95
C ILE A 186 -24.83 -3.53 -65.89
N LEU A 187 -24.52 -3.82 -64.61
CA LEU A 187 -25.42 -3.58 -63.49
C LEU A 187 -25.74 -2.10 -63.36
N GLU A 188 -24.72 -1.24 -63.28
CA GLU A 188 -24.87 0.21 -63.09
C GLU A 188 -25.62 0.86 -64.27
N GLY A 189 -25.35 0.42 -65.50
CA GLY A 189 -26.05 0.89 -66.70
C GLY A 189 -27.53 0.48 -66.70
N THR A 190 -27.82 -0.79 -66.42
CA THR A 190 -29.19 -1.32 -66.35
C THR A 190 -29.97 -0.66 -65.22
N GLU A 191 -29.38 -0.58 -64.02
CA GLU A 191 -29.96 0.06 -62.83
C GLU A 191 -30.28 1.54 -63.09
N ARG A 192 -29.36 2.28 -63.72
CA ARG A 192 -29.57 3.70 -64.05
C ARG A 192 -30.74 3.91 -65.00
N ILE A 193 -30.91 3.05 -66.00
CA ILE A 193 -32.05 3.13 -66.93
C ILE A 193 -33.36 2.75 -66.21
N LEU A 194 -33.36 1.67 -65.43
CA LEU A 194 -34.56 1.22 -64.72
C LEU A 194 -35.01 2.22 -63.64
N PHE A 195 -34.07 2.87 -62.94
CA PHE A 195 -34.38 3.94 -61.99
C PHE A 195 -34.97 5.17 -62.69
N ARG A 196 -34.45 5.53 -63.87
CA ARG A 196 -34.96 6.65 -64.69
C ARG A 196 -36.37 6.38 -65.22
N THR A 197 -36.67 5.12 -65.55
CA THR A 197 -37.98 4.69 -66.06
C THR A 197 -39.00 4.38 -64.96
N GLY A 198 -38.54 4.21 -63.71
CA GLY A 198 -39.38 3.95 -62.54
C GLY A 198 -39.93 2.53 -62.46
N ASP A 199 -39.27 1.55 -63.08
CA ASP A 199 -39.69 0.14 -63.08
C ASP A 199 -39.09 -0.62 -61.88
N ASP A 200 -39.73 -0.46 -60.71
CA ASP A 200 -39.30 -1.09 -59.46
C ASP A 200 -39.36 -2.63 -59.51
N GLU A 201 -40.29 -3.21 -60.26
CA GLU A 201 -40.37 -4.67 -60.40
C GLU A 201 -39.19 -5.23 -61.20
N ALA A 202 -38.79 -4.54 -62.27
CA ALA A 202 -37.59 -4.89 -63.02
C ALA A 202 -36.32 -4.73 -62.18
N LEU A 203 -36.24 -3.68 -61.33
CA LEU A 203 -35.13 -3.50 -60.38
C LEU A 203 -35.04 -4.65 -59.36
N VAL A 204 -36.17 -5.07 -58.76
CA VAL A 204 -36.20 -6.21 -57.84
C VAL A 204 -35.73 -7.49 -58.52
N ARG A 205 -36.21 -7.77 -59.75
CA ARG A 205 -35.78 -8.93 -60.54
C ARG A 205 -34.28 -8.86 -60.87
N LEU A 206 -33.78 -7.67 -61.24
CA LEU A 206 -32.37 -7.44 -61.52
C LEU A 206 -31.51 -7.75 -60.29
N TYR A 207 -31.79 -7.13 -59.14
CA TYR A 207 -30.99 -7.34 -57.93
C TYR A 207 -31.05 -8.79 -57.42
N ALA A 208 -32.22 -9.43 -57.45
CA ALA A 208 -32.35 -10.84 -57.07
C ALA A 208 -31.52 -11.77 -57.97
N LYS A 209 -31.62 -11.61 -59.29
CA LYS A 209 -30.83 -12.37 -60.28
C LYS A 209 -29.33 -12.21 -60.05
N TRP A 210 -28.89 -10.99 -59.70
CA TRP A 210 -27.48 -10.70 -59.46
C TRP A 210 -26.99 -11.25 -58.11
N LEU A 211 -27.81 -11.22 -57.06
CA LEU A 211 -27.48 -11.80 -55.76
C LEU A 211 -27.35 -13.34 -55.83
N GLU A 212 -28.18 -14.03 -56.63
CA GLU A 212 -28.09 -15.49 -56.82
C GLU A 212 -26.74 -15.95 -57.37
N ARG A 213 -26.06 -15.11 -58.15
CA ARG A 213 -24.74 -15.40 -58.73
C ARG A 213 -23.59 -15.28 -57.72
N LYS A 214 -23.87 -14.84 -56.49
CA LYS A 214 -22.91 -14.64 -55.38
C LYS A 214 -21.80 -13.61 -55.71
N PRO A 215 -22.14 -12.31 -55.75
CA PRO A 215 -21.18 -11.25 -56.03
C PRO A 215 -20.04 -11.17 -55.01
N PRO A 216 -18.92 -10.50 -55.35
CA PRO A 216 -17.99 -10.02 -54.34
C PRO A 216 -18.73 -9.24 -53.24
N ALA A 217 -18.29 -9.37 -51.98
CA ALA A 217 -19.01 -8.87 -50.82
C ALA A 217 -19.41 -7.39 -50.91
N THR A 218 -18.56 -6.53 -51.48
CA THR A 218 -18.86 -5.10 -51.69
C THR A 218 -20.06 -4.86 -52.59
N VAL A 219 -20.24 -5.69 -53.63
CA VAL A 219 -21.35 -5.63 -54.57
C VAL A 219 -22.59 -6.31 -53.97
N ASP A 220 -22.43 -7.43 -53.25
CA ASP A 220 -23.54 -8.08 -52.54
C ASP A 220 -24.20 -7.13 -51.52
N HIS A 221 -23.40 -6.44 -50.69
CA HIS A 221 -23.96 -5.55 -49.66
C HIS A 221 -24.73 -4.38 -50.25
N THR A 222 -24.21 -3.78 -51.33
CA THR A 222 -24.86 -2.63 -52.01
C THR A 222 -26.15 -3.07 -52.68
N LEU A 223 -26.15 -4.22 -53.36
CA LEU A 223 -27.33 -4.83 -53.96
C LEU A 223 -28.43 -5.13 -52.93
N ARG A 224 -28.09 -5.69 -51.76
CA ARG A 224 -29.08 -5.97 -50.70
C ARG A 224 -29.72 -4.70 -50.13
N VAL A 225 -28.95 -3.62 -49.97
CA VAL A 225 -29.50 -2.32 -49.54
C VAL A 225 -30.38 -1.71 -50.62
N ALA A 226 -29.97 -1.79 -51.88
CA ALA A 226 -30.76 -1.30 -53.02
C ALA A 226 -32.07 -2.09 -53.16
N LEU A 227 -32.02 -3.41 -53.09
CA LEU A 227 -33.18 -4.30 -53.09
C LEU A 227 -34.13 -4.00 -51.92
N ALA A 228 -33.62 -3.81 -50.71
CA ALA A 228 -34.48 -3.46 -49.59
C ALA A 228 -35.14 -2.08 -49.76
N THR A 229 -34.46 -1.14 -50.44
CA THR A 229 -35.00 0.20 -50.74
C THR A 229 -36.13 0.13 -51.77
N THR A 230 -36.00 -0.70 -52.80
CA THR A 230 -37.10 -0.89 -53.79
C THR A 230 -38.28 -1.66 -53.20
N LEU A 231 -38.02 -2.60 -52.27
CA LEU A 231 -39.05 -3.35 -51.55
C LEU A 231 -39.76 -2.55 -50.44
N GLU A 232 -39.26 -1.35 -50.10
CA GLU A 232 -39.74 -0.56 -48.95
C GLU A 232 -41.25 -0.25 -49.04
N HIS A 233 -41.73 0.11 -50.23
CA HIS A 233 -43.12 0.49 -50.46
C HIS A 233 -44.02 -0.70 -50.82
N THR A 234 -43.47 -1.73 -51.46
CA THR A 234 -44.23 -2.88 -51.98
C THR A 234 -44.34 -4.01 -50.95
N SER A 235 -43.26 -4.32 -50.23
CA SER A 235 -43.19 -5.40 -49.25
C SER A 235 -42.22 -5.09 -48.09
N PRO A 236 -42.63 -4.25 -47.12
CA PRO A 236 -41.76 -3.77 -46.04
C PRO A 236 -41.31 -4.87 -45.06
N ALA A 237 -41.99 -6.02 -45.02
CA ALA A 237 -41.55 -7.18 -44.24
C ALA A 237 -40.31 -7.84 -44.85
N GLN A 238 -40.32 -8.06 -46.16
CA GLN A 238 -39.18 -8.62 -46.89
C GLN A 238 -38.00 -7.66 -46.89
N ALA A 239 -38.25 -6.34 -47.00
CA ALA A 239 -37.20 -5.32 -46.87
C ALA A 239 -36.46 -5.41 -45.51
N VAL A 240 -37.21 -5.60 -44.41
CA VAL A 240 -36.60 -5.81 -43.08
C VAL A 240 -35.80 -7.11 -43.03
N GLU A 241 -36.34 -8.23 -43.52
CA GLU A 241 -35.63 -9.52 -43.53
C GLU A 241 -34.30 -9.45 -44.31
N VAL A 242 -34.30 -8.82 -45.49
CA VAL A 242 -33.08 -8.64 -46.30
C VAL A 242 -32.02 -7.83 -45.54
N LEU A 243 -32.43 -6.74 -44.88
CA LEU A 243 -31.50 -5.88 -44.15
C LEU A 243 -31.03 -6.50 -42.83
N GLU A 244 -31.89 -7.19 -42.08
CA GLU A 244 -31.51 -7.92 -40.87
C GLU A 244 -30.52 -9.05 -41.20
N ALA A 245 -30.76 -9.79 -42.31
CA ALA A 245 -29.82 -10.78 -42.80
C ALA A 245 -28.46 -10.14 -43.15
N LEU A 246 -28.44 -8.98 -43.80
CA LEU A 246 -27.20 -8.26 -44.10
C LEU A 246 -26.48 -7.79 -42.84
N VAL A 247 -27.19 -7.18 -41.89
CA VAL A 247 -26.62 -6.70 -40.62
C VAL A 247 -26.11 -7.85 -39.75
N SER A 248 -26.73 -9.04 -39.81
CA SER A 248 -26.24 -10.22 -39.11
C SER A 248 -24.86 -10.70 -39.60
N VAL A 249 -24.57 -10.51 -40.90
CA VAL A 249 -23.29 -10.88 -41.53
C VAL A 249 -22.28 -9.73 -41.42
N VAL A 250 -22.74 -8.49 -41.64
CA VAL A 250 -21.92 -7.28 -41.58
C VAL A 250 -22.57 -6.26 -40.65
N PRO A 251 -22.32 -6.39 -39.33
CA PRO A 251 -22.91 -5.49 -38.34
C PRO A 251 -22.56 -4.03 -38.60
N THR A 252 -21.38 -3.76 -39.18
CA THR A 252 -20.85 -2.40 -39.42
C THR A 252 -21.47 -1.67 -40.61
N ASN A 253 -22.45 -2.26 -41.31
CA ASN A 253 -23.05 -1.63 -42.47
C ASN A 253 -24.05 -0.52 -42.08
N VAL A 254 -23.56 0.72 -42.05
CA VAL A 254 -24.34 1.91 -41.68
C VAL A 254 -25.54 2.15 -42.60
N ALA A 255 -25.40 1.89 -43.91
CA ALA A 255 -26.49 2.11 -44.86
C ALA A 255 -27.67 1.15 -44.59
N ALA A 256 -27.37 -0.10 -44.24
CA ALA A 256 -28.38 -1.08 -43.88
C ALA A 256 -29.08 -0.73 -42.56
N LEU A 257 -28.31 -0.33 -41.53
CA LEU A 257 -28.85 0.07 -40.24
C LEU A 257 -29.78 1.28 -40.34
N ARG A 258 -29.39 2.32 -41.10
CA ARG A 258 -30.22 3.52 -41.31
C ARG A 258 -31.54 3.21 -42.00
N ARG A 259 -31.55 2.26 -42.92
CA ARG A 259 -32.78 1.79 -43.58
C ARG A 259 -33.66 0.98 -42.62
N LEU A 260 -33.07 0.11 -41.80
CA LEU A 260 -33.79 -0.59 -40.73
C LEU A 260 -34.39 0.38 -39.71
N GLU A 261 -33.67 1.42 -39.31
CA GLU A 261 -34.15 2.47 -38.41
C GLU A 261 -35.43 3.11 -38.99
N HIS A 262 -35.39 3.50 -40.27
CA HIS A 262 -36.55 4.08 -40.96
C HIS A 262 -37.75 3.13 -41.00
N LEU A 263 -37.53 1.86 -41.37
CA LEU A 263 -38.57 0.83 -41.46
C LEU A 263 -39.19 0.48 -40.10
N HIS A 264 -38.38 0.32 -39.05
CA HIS A 264 -38.91 0.03 -37.72
C HIS A 264 -39.66 1.24 -37.15
N ARG A 265 -39.22 2.47 -37.44
CA ARG A 265 -39.91 3.70 -37.04
C ARG A 265 -41.26 3.84 -37.74
N SER A 266 -41.35 3.62 -39.06
CA SER A 266 -42.62 3.69 -39.80
C SER A 266 -43.62 2.62 -39.33
N ARG A 267 -43.13 1.44 -38.93
CA ARG A 267 -43.94 0.32 -38.44
C ARG A 267 -44.26 0.37 -36.94
N LYS A 268 -43.74 1.35 -36.20
CA LYS A 268 -43.87 1.47 -34.73
C LYS A 268 -43.36 0.23 -33.97
N SER A 269 -42.37 -0.45 -34.53
CA SER A 269 -41.73 -1.62 -33.89
C SER A 269 -40.65 -1.15 -32.93
N TYR A 270 -41.04 -0.72 -31.72
CA TYR A 270 -40.15 -0.05 -30.77
C TYR A 270 -38.98 -0.93 -30.29
N GLN A 271 -39.22 -2.21 -29.98
CA GLN A 271 -38.15 -3.09 -29.51
C GLN A 271 -37.08 -3.36 -30.59
N PRO A 272 -37.43 -3.75 -31.83
CA PRO A 272 -36.46 -3.81 -32.94
C PRO A 272 -35.78 -2.47 -33.21
N LEU A 273 -36.53 -1.35 -33.19
CA LEU A 273 -35.97 -0.01 -33.37
C LEU A 273 -34.87 0.28 -32.33
N SER A 274 -35.08 -0.06 -31.06
CA SER A 274 -34.08 0.15 -30.02
C SER A 274 -32.81 -0.67 -30.26
N ASN A 275 -32.94 -1.91 -30.75
CA ASN A 275 -31.79 -2.75 -31.10
C ASN A 275 -30.99 -2.15 -32.26
N THR A 276 -31.67 -1.64 -33.29
CA THR A 276 -31.02 -0.96 -34.43
C THR A 276 -30.30 0.30 -33.99
N LEU A 277 -30.94 1.15 -33.17
CA LEU A 277 -30.33 2.37 -32.63
C LEU A 277 -29.11 2.07 -31.74
N TYR A 278 -29.13 0.99 -30.95
CA TYR A 278 -27.95 0.53 -30.22
C TYR A 278 -26.83 0.08 -31.16
N ALA A 279 -27.14 -0.68 -32.22
CA ALA A 279 -26.15 -1.07 -33.22
C ALA A 279 -25.54 0.15 -33.90
N GLU A 280 -26.35 1.11 -34.33
CA GLU A 280 -25.88 2.39 -34.89
C GLU A 280 -24.97 3.15 -33.94
N SER A 281 -25.35 3.24 -32.65
CA SER A 281 -24.51 3.86 -31.64
C SER A 281 -23.14 3.17 -31.50
N GLY A 282 -23.03 1.87 -31.77
CA GLY A 282 -21.74 1.16 -31.70
C GLY A 282 -20.79 1.44 -32.87
N ILE A 283 -21.31 1.89 -34.02
CA ILE A 283 -20.57 1.93 -35.29
C ILE A 283 -20.32 3.37 -35.76
N LEU A 284 -21.19 4.32 -35.42
CA LEU A 284 -21.06 5.70 -35.87
C LEU A 284 -19.76 6.35 -35.34
N ALA A 285 -19.01 6.96 -36.26
CA ALA A 285 -17.72 7.60 -35.93
C ALA A 285 -17.88 8.87 -35.09
N SER A 286 -18.94 9.65 -35.34
CA SER A 286 -19.23 10.89 -34.61
C SER A 286 -19.87 10.60 -33.25
N ARG A 287 -19.24 11.11 -32.18
CA ARG A 287 -19.78 10.99 -30.80
C ARG A 287 -21.18 11.58 -30.68
N VAL A 288 -21.42 12.73 -31.33
CA VAL A 288 -22.72 13.40 -31.31
C VAL A 288 -23.78 12.54 -32.00
N ALA A 289 -23.42 11.87 -33.11
CA ALA A 289 -24.35 10.98 -33.81
C ALA A 289 -24.68 9.71 -32.99
N ARG A 290 -23.69 9.17 -32.26
CA ARG A 290 -23.91 8.06 -31.32
C ARG A 290 -24.84 8.45 -30.19
N ALA A 291 -24.59 9.59 -29.54
CA ALA A 291 -25.47 10.10 -28.50
C ALA A 291 -26.87 10.43 -29.04
N GLY A 292 -26.98 10.95 -30.27
CA GLY A 292 -28.27 11.17 -30.93
C GLY A 292 -29.09 9.90 -31.05
N ALA A 293 -28.49 8.79 -31.51
CA ALA A 293 -29.16 7.49 -31.59
C ALA A 293 -29.60 6.98 -30.20
N LEU A 294 -28.78 7.18 -29.17
CA LEU A 294 -29.12 6.80 -27.80
C LEU A 294 -30.24 7.68 -27.20
N TRP A 295 -30.26 8.99 -27.49
CA TRP A 295 -31.31 9.91 -27.06
C TRP A 295 -32.68 9.56 -27.68
N GLU A 296 -32.69 9.03 -28.91
CA GLU A 296 -33.90 8.46 -29.52
C GLU A 296 -34.42 7.24 -28.76
N ILE A 297 -33.55 6.42 -28.15
CA ILE A 297 -33.98 5.33 -27.27
C ILE A 297 -34.59 5.91 -25.97
N VAL A 298 -33.97 6.96 -25.42
CA VAL A 298 -34.44 7.63 -24.20
C VAL A 298 -35.80 8.29 -24.40
N SER A 299 -36.07 8.88 -25.57
CA SER A 299 -37.38 9.48 -25.89
C SER A 299 -38.52 8.46 -25.93
N LEU A 300 -38.20 7.17 -26.07
CA LEU A 300 -39.13 6.04 -26.07
C LEU A 300 -39.29 5.36 -24.69
N GLU A 301 -38.91 6.03 -23.59
CA GLU A 301 -38.95 5.51 -22.21
C GLU A 301 -40.26 4.76 -21.88
N GLU A 302 -41.42 5.36 -22.16
CA GLU A 302 -42.72 4.77 -21.81
C GLU A 302 -43.02 3.47 -22.56
N ARG A 303 -42.40 3.26 -23.73
CA ARG A 303 -42.62 2.08 -24.59
C ARG A 303 -41.61 0.97 -24.31
N LEU A 304 -40.36 1.34 -23.98
CA LEU A 304 -39.25 0.39 -23.79
C LEU A 304 -39.00 0.03 -22.32
N GLY A 305 -39.43 0.89 -21.39
CA GLY A 305 -39.27 0.70 -19.96
C GLY A 305 -37.93 1.21 -19.41
N ALA A 306 -37.89 1.38 -18.09
CA ALA A 306 -36.81 2.06 -17.38
C ALA A 306 -35.43 1.37 -17.50
N SER A 307 -35.38 0.04 -17.65
CA SER A 307 -34.11 -0.69 -17.78
C SER A 307 -33.37 -0.34 -19.07
N VAL A 308 -34.09 -0.33 -20.20
CA VAL A 308 -33.54 0.03 -21.53
C VAL A 308 -33.15 1.51 -21.53
N THR A 309 -33.99 2.38 -20.98
CA THR A 309 -33.69 3.81 -20.84
C THR A 309 -32.43 4.07 -20.01
N LEU A 310 -32.25 3.37 -18.89
CA LEU A 310 -31.06 3.51 -18.04
C LEU A 310 -29.79 3.00 -18.73
N ASP A 311 -29.84 1.91 -19.51
CA ASP A 311 -28.67 1.45 -20.28
C ASP A 311 -28.28 2.47 -21.37
N ALA A 312 -29.26 3.03 -22.09
CA ALA A 312 -29.00 4.07 -23.08
C ALA A 312 -28.38 5.32 -22.43
N LEU A 313 -28.94 5.78 -21.31
CA LEU A 313 -28.41 6.92 -20.55
C LEU A 313 -27.01 6.66 -19.99
N ALA A 314 -26.72 5.46 -19.49
CA ALA A 314 -25.39 5.09 -19.00
C ALA A 314 -24.32 5.13 -20.11
N ARG A 315 -24.70 4.85 -21.36
CA ARG A 315 -23.81 5.03 -22.52
C ARG A 315 -23.63 6.50 -22.89
N ILE A 316 -24.71 7.30 -22.85
CA ILE A 316 -24.65 8.75 -23.08
C ILE A 316 -23.73 9.41 -22.05
N THR A 317 -23.92 9.18 -20.75
CA THR A 317 -23.10 9.79 -19.70
C THR A 317 -21.66 9.31 -19.69
N ARG A 318 -21.37 8.11 -20.22
CA ARG A 318 -19.99 7.65 -20.46
C ARG A 318 -19.29 8.43 -21.57
N GLU A 319 -20.01 8.75 -22.66
CA GLU A 319 -19.45 9.52 -23.78
C GLU A 319 -19.43 11.03 -23.52
N PHE A 320 -20.45 11.54 -22.82
CA PHE A 320 -20.66 12.93 -22.46
C PHE A 320 -20.92 13.07 -20.96
N PRO A 321 -19.87 12.97 -20.11
CA PRO A 321 -20.03 13.04 -18.64
C PRO A 321 -20.62 14.34 -18.13
N SER A 322 -20.55 15.41 -18.93
CA SER A 322 -21.06 16.74 -18.60
C SER A 322 -22.45 17.05 -19.15
N ASP A 323 -23.13 16.06 -19.77
CA ASP A 323 -24.49 16.24 -20.26
C ASP A 323 -25.48 16.27 -19.09
N THR A 324 -25.87 17.48 -18.68
CA THR A 324 -26.80 17.69 -17.57
C THR A 324 -28.18 17.12 -17.83
N GLY A 325 -28.64 17.11 -19.08
CA GLY A 325 -29.93 16.51 -19.44
C GLY A 325 -29.93 14.99 -19.27
N ALA A 326 -28.84 14.34 -19.68
CA ALA A 326 -28.66 12.89 -19.46
C ALA A 326 -28.56 12.57 -17.97
N LEU A 327 -27.82 13.37 -17.19
CA LEU A 327 -27.71 13.17 -15.74
C LEU A 327 -29.05 13.38 -15.01
N ASP A 328 -29.78 14.45 -15.33
CA ASP A 328 -31.09 14.74 -14.72
C ASP A 328 -32.13 13.65 -15.06
N THR A 329 -32.07 13.09 -16.27
CA THR A 329 -32.94 11.96 -16.65
C THR A 329 -32.55 10.66 -15.96
N VAL A 330 -31.26 10.36 -15.76
CA VAL A 330 -30.83 9.22 -14.92
C VAL A 330 -31.37 9.38 -13.51
N ILE A 331 -31.22 10.56 -12.89
CA ILE A 331 -31.72 10.83 -11.54
C ILE A 331 -33.23 10.59 -11.48
N ARG A 332 -34.01 11.14 -12.41
CA ARG A 332 -35.47 10.96 -12.46
C ARG A 332 -35.91 9.50 -12.64
N VAL A 333 -35.25 8.74 -13.51
CA VAL A 333 -35.63 7.35 -13.82
C VAL A 333 -35.17 6.41 -12.71
N ALA A 334 -33.91 6.53 -12.28
CA ALA A 334 -33.34 5.66 -11.25
C ALA A 334 -33.96 5.90 -9.87
N SER A 335 -34.23 7.16 -9.48
CA SER A 335 -34.90 7.45 -8.19
C SER A 335 -36.30 6.82 -8.09
N ARG A 336 -37.06 6.79 -9.19
CA ARG A 336 -38.36 6.09 -9.25
C ARG A 336 -38.21 4.59 -9.00
N LEU A 337 -37.19 3.95 -9.58
CA LEU A 337 -36.93 2.52 -9.36
C LEU A 337 -36.45 2.22 -7.94
N VAL A 338 -35.56 3.05 -7.41
CA VAL A 338 -35.03 2.90 -6.04
C VAL A 338 -36.12 3.07 -4.98
N SER A 339 -37.13 3.90 -5.25
CA SER A 339 -38.24 4.14 -4.33
C SER A 339 -39.42 3.14 -4.49
N ASN A 340 -39.44 2.33 -5.55
CA ASN A 340 -40.58 1.47 -5.85
C ASN A 340 -40.46 0.08 -5.21
N VAL A 341 -41.46 -0.30 -4.42
CA VAL A 341 -41.50 -1.59 -3.74
C VAL A 341 -41.88 -2.67 -4.75
N GLY A 342 -41.01 -3.67 -4.94
CA GLY A 342 -41.26 -4.82 -5.83
C GLY A 342 -40.29 -4.95 -7.02
N VAL A 343 -39.26 -4.11 -7.11
CA VAL A 343 -38.17 -4.28 -8.10
C VAL A 343 -37.26 -5.44 -7.65
N PRO A 344 -36.86 -6.38 -8.53
CA PRO A 344 -35.92 -7.43 -8.19
C PRO A 344 -34.58 -6.87 -7.68
N HIS A 345 -34.07 -7.44 -6.58
CA HIS A 345 -32.89 -6.95 -5.86
C HIS A 345 -31.65 -6.64 -6.75
N PRO A 346 -31.29 -7.44 -7.78
CA PRO A 346 -30.16 -7.11 -8.66
C PRO A 346 -30.38 -5.85 -9.51
N ALA A 347 -31.61 -5.63 -9.99
CA ALA A 347 -31.96 -4.45 -10.78
C ALA A 347 -32.02 -3.19 -9.92
N LEU A 348 -32.48 -3.33 -8.67
CA LEU A 348 -32.50 -2.25 -7.68
C LEU A 348 -31.08 -1.74 -7.37
N LEU A 349 -30.12 -2.65 -7.15
CA LEU A 349 -28.72 -2.29 -6.92
C LEU A 349 -28.08 -1.58 -8.11
N ALA A 350 -28.35 -2.06 -9.32
CA ALA A 350 -27.84 -1.43 -10.55
C ALA A 350 -28.43 -0.03 -10.77
N ALA A 351 -29.72 0.16 -10.50
CA ALA A 351 -30.34 1.49 -10.56
C ALA A 351 -29.76 2.44 -9.50
N ARG A 352 -29.53 1.93 -8.27
CA ARG A 352 -28.94 2.72 -7.18
C ARG A 352 -27.51 3.18 -7.47
N SER A 353 -26.67 2.30 -8.03
CA SER A 353 -25.29 2.67 -8.36
C SER A 353 -25.24 3.73 -9.47
N GLN A 354 -26.11 3.61 -10.47
CA GLN A 354 -26.26 4.64 -11.52
C GLN A 354 -26.80 5.96 -10.95
N LEU A 355 -27.75 5.91 -10.01
CA LEU A 355 -28.29 7.09 -9.33
C LEU A 355 -27.21 7.85 -8.56
N VAL A 356 -26.44 7.16 -7.71
CA VAL A 356 -25.33 7.77 -6.95
C VAL A 356 -24.28 8.36 -7.89
N GLY A 357 -23.92 7.64 -8.97
CA GLY A 357 -23.00 8.14 -9.98
C GLY A 357 -23.50 9.42 -10.66
N ALA A 358 -24.78 9.46 -11.06
CA ALA A 358 -25.38 10.61 -11.71
C ALA A 358 -25.50 11.82 -10.77
N ILE A 359 -25.90 11.62 -9.51
CA ILE A 359 -25.97 12.68 -8.49
C ILE A 359 -24.59 13.33 -8.29
N ARG A 360 -23.52 12.53 -8.20
CA ARG A 360 -22.14 13.04 -8.05
C ARG A 360 -21.70 13.89 -9.24
N SER A 361 -21.84 13.37 -10.46
CA SER A 361 -21.48 14.12 -11.66
C SER A 361 -22.34 15.37 -11.83
N ARG A 362 -23.63 15.31 -11.50
CA ARG A 362 -24.53 16.47 -11.58
C ARG A 362 -24.21 17.53 -10.54
N ARG A 363 -23.81 17.13 -9.33
CA ARG A 363 -23.35 18.02 -8.26
C ARG A 363 -22.13 18.83 -8.70
N GLU A 364 -21.14 18.18 -9.30
CA GLU A 364 -19.90 18.83 -9.79
C GLU A 364 -20.17 19.91 -10.84
N LEU A 365 -21.20 19.71 -11.68
CA LEU A 365 -21.61 20.66 -12.72
C LEU A 365 -22.51 21.79 -12.20
N THR A 366 -23.05 21.68 -10.98
CA THR A 366 -24.01 22.64 -10.43
C THR A 366 -23.27 23.79 -9.77
N VAL A 367 -23.47 25.03 -10.24
CA VAL A 367 -22.77 26.22 -9.68
C VAL A 367 -23.46 26.75 -8.40
N ASP A 368 -24.79 26.70 -8.34
CA ASP A 368 -25.55 27.21 -7.20
C ASP A 368 -25.27 26.37 -5.93
N PRO A 369 -24.83 27.00 -4.82
CA PRO A 369 -24.42 26.26 -3.62
C PRO A 369 -25.56 25.50 -2.96
N VAL A 370 -26.80 26.03 -2.99
CA VAL A 370 -27.96 25.38 -2.37
C VAL A 370 -28.42 24.18 -3.21
N ALA A 371 -28.50 24.32 -4.53
CA ALA A 371 -28.77 23.21 -5.44
C ALA A 371 -27.69 22.13 -5.35
N ARG A 372 -26.41 22.52 -5.20
CA ARG A 372 -25.31 21.59 -4.95
C ARG A 372 -25.46 20.86 -3.61
N ALA A 373 -25.86 21.58 -2.56
CA ALA A 373 -26.18 20.98 -1.26
C ALA A 373 -27.34 19.99 -1.35
N ALA A 374 -28.37 20.26 -2.17
CA ALA A 374 -29.50 19.36 -2.35
C ALA A 374 -29.07 18.00 -2.94
N TYR A 375 -28.26 17.98 -4.01
CA TYR A 375 -27.68 16.74 -4.54
C TYR A 375 -26.82 16.01 -3.51
N GLN A 376 -26.11 16.77 -2.67
CA GLN A 376 -25.27 16.22 -1.63
C GLN A 376 -26.07 15.59 -0.47
N LEU A 377 -27.25 16.14 -0.15
CA LEU A 377 -28.20 15.53 0.78
C LEU A 377 -28.81 14.26 0.20
N GLU A 378 -29.20 14.25 -1.07
CA GLU A 378 -29.71 13.05 -1.74
C GLU A 378 -28.67 11.92 -1.74
N GLU A 379 -27.41 12.24 -2.03
CA GLU A 379 -26.30 11.29 -1.91
C GLU A 379 -26.16 10.76 -0.48
N ALA A 380 -26.16 11.65 0.53
CA ALA A 380 -26.00 11.27 1.93
C ALA A 380 -27.08 10.29 2.39
N ILE A 381 -28.34 10.55 2.03
CA ILE A 381 -29.49 9.69 2.34
C ILE A 381 -29.35 8.32 1.65
N LEU A 382 -28.85 8.28 0.41
CA LEU A 382 -28.61 7.04 -0.31
C LEU A 382 -27.42 6.24 0.23
N LEU A 383 -26.39 6.88 0.79
CA LEU A 383 -25.28 6.17 1.43
C LEU A 383 -25.66 5.64 2.81
N GLU A 384 -26.45 6.40 3.57
CA GLU A 384 -26.94 6.02 4.90
C GLU A 384 -27.90 4.81 4.83
N ASN A 385 -28.81 4.78 3.86
CA ASN A 385 -29.86 3.76 3.75
C ASN A 385 -29.53 2.58 2.81
N ALA A 386 -28.25 2.25 2.61
CA ALA A 386 -27.87 1.17 1.68
C ALA A 386 -28.16 -0.23 2.25
N GLU A 387 -28.88 -1.07 1.48
CA GLU A 387 -29.35 -2.38 1.95
C GLU A 387 -28.23 -3.42 2.06
N VAL A 388 -27.19 -3.33 1.22
CA VAL A 388 -26.12 -4.34 1.12
C VAL A 388 -24.86 -3.92 1.87
N GLU A 389 -24.50 -2.64 1.82
CA GLU A 389 -23.32 -2.09 2.50
C GLU A 389 -23.52 -0.59 2.79
N PRO A 390 -24.10 -0.22 3.95
CA PRO A 390 -24.23 1.18 4.34
C PRO A 390 -22.85 1.82 4.56
N ASP A 391 -22.66 3.03 4.03
CA ASP A 391 -21.44 3.83 4.21
C ASP A 391 -21.75 5.05 5.09
N PRO A 392 -21.78 4.89 6.43
CA PRO A 392 -22.09 5.98 7.35
C PRO A 392 -21.00 7.07 7.33
N ARG A 393 -19.75 6.73 6.97
CA ARG A 393 -18.65 7.69 6.85
C ARG A 393 -18.83 8.59 5.63
N GLY A 394 -19.12 8.00 4.48
CA GLY A 394 -19.46 8.75 3.27
C GLY A 394 -20.71 9.61 3.46
N ALA A 395 -21.74 9.06 4.12
CA ALA A 395 -22.96 9.81 4.44
C ALA A 395 -22.69 11.01 5.36
N LEU A 396 -21.90 10.84 6.43
CA LEU A 396 -21.54 11.93 7.34
C LEU A 396 -20.76 13.04 6.61
N ALA A 397 -19.79 12.69 5.77
CA ALA A 397 -19.05 13.66 4.97
C ALA A 397 -19.98 14.47 4.05
N ALA A 398 -20.90 13.78 3.36
CA ALA A 398 -21.88 14.43 2.51
C ALA A 398 -22.83 15.35 3.31
N TYR A 399 -23.36 14.92 4.45
CA TYR A 399 -24.18 15.80 5.30
C TYR A 399 -23.42 17.04 5.80
N ARG A 400 -22.12 16.92 6.13
CA ARG A 400 -21.30 18.06 6.57
C ARG A 400 -21.08 19.08 5.46
N GLU A 401 -20.73 18.61 4.26
CA GLU A 401 -20.56 19.48 3.10
C GLU A 401 -21.89 20.15 2.71
N ALA A 402 -23.00 19.41 2.74
CA ALA A 402 -24.32 19.98 2.52
C ALA A 402 -24.68 21.05 3.56
N MET A 403 -24.40 20.81 4.84
CA MET A 403 -24.63 21.80 5.91
C MET A 403 -23.76 23.06 5.73
N GLY A 404 -22.54 22.92 5.21
CA GLY A 404 -21.67 24.06 4.89
C GLY A 404 -22.19 24.91 3.73
N LEU A 405 -22.75 24.26 2.70
CA LEU A 405 -23.30 24.93 1.51
C LEU A 405 -24.72 25.49 1.74
N TRP A 406 -25.51 24.84 2.59
CA TRP A 406 -26.86 25.23 2.97
C TRP A 406 -27.07 25.17 4.50
N PRO A 407 -26.61 26.20 5.24
CA PRO A 407 -26.69 26.24 6.71
C PRO A 407 -28.11 26.18 7.28
N ASP A 408 -29.10 26.62 6.50
CA ASP A 408 -30.51 26.62 6.89
C ASP A 408 -31.19 25.24 6.73
N SER A 409 -30.44 24.24 6.27
CA SER A 409 -30.96 22.88 6.09
C SER A 409 -31.04 22.12 7.42
N MET A 410 -32.26 22.05 7.95
CA MET A 410 -32.60 21.22 9.10
C MET A 410 -32.23 19.75 8.89
N LEU A 411 -32.40 19.24 7.66
CA LEU A 411 -32.06 17.87 7.29
C LEU A 411 -30.55 17.60 7.36
N ALA A 412 -29.74 18.54 6.85
CA ALA A 412 -28.28 18.44 6.94
C ALA A 412 -27.83 18.42 8.41
N ALA A 413 -28.31 19.38 9.21
CA ALA A 413 -27.94 19.49 10.61
C ALA A 413 -28.32 18.24 11.43
N ARG A 414 -29.52 17.67 11.22
CA ARG A 414 -29.94 16.41 11.88
C ARG A 414 -29.18 15.19 11.40
N GLY A 415 -28.81 15.13 10.12
CA GLY A 415 -27.97 14.06 9.56
C GLY A 415 -26.58 14.06 10.18
N VAL A 416 -25.95 15.24 10.28
CA VAL A 416 -24.65 15.42 10.94
C VAL A 416 -24.74 15.11 12.44
N GLU A 417 -25.80 15.52 13.13
CA GLU A 417 -26.03 15.21 14.56
C GLU A 417 -26.03 13.69 14.79
N ARG A 418 -26.90 12.96 14.09
CA ARG A 418 -27.09 11.52 14.26
C ARG A 418 -25.85 10.70 13.90
N LEU A 419 -25.24 10.98 12.75
CA LEU A 419 -24.05 10.23 12.32
C LEU A 419 -22.80 10.66 13.10
N GLY A 420 -22.68 11.94 13.46
CA GLY A 420 -21.59 12.43 14.30
C GLY A 420 -21.59 11.80 15.69
N GLU A 421 -22.76 11.65 16.30
CA GLU A 421 -22.91 10.95 17.59
C GLU A 421 -22.58 9.45 17.49
N THR A 422 -23.20 8.74 16.54
CA THR A 422 -23.00 7.29 16.38
C THR A 422 -21.56 6.92 16.02
N MET A 423 -20.85 7.78 15.29
CA MET A 423 -19.46 7.54 14.87
C MET A 423 -18.40 8.17 15.79
N GLY A 424 -18.80 8.98 16.78
CA GLY A 424 -17.87 9.70 17.65
C GLY A 424 -17.12 10.87 16.98
N ASP A 425 -17.66 11.44 15.90
CA ASP A 425 -17.11 12.65 15.25
C ASP A 425 -17.64 13.90 15.96
N TYR A 426 -17.03 14.20 17.11
CA TYR A 426 -17.42 15.33 17.96
C TYR A 426 -17.35 16.69 17.25
N PRO A 427 -16.36 17.01 16.39
CA PRO A 427 -16.37 18.25 15.61
C PRO A 427 -17.61 18.40 14.73
N ALA A 428 -18.05 17.32 14.07
CA ALA A 428 -19.29 17.32 13.29
C ALA A 428 -20.50 17.56 14.18
N PHE A 429 -20.56 16.85 15.31
CA PHE A 429 -21.65 16.95 16.27
C PHE A 429 -21.76 18.38 16.85
N ILE A 430 -20.65 19.00 17.26
CA ILE A 430 -20.63 20.39 17.74
C ILE A 430 -21.18 21.35 16.68
N ALA A 431 -20.69 21.25 15.44
CA ALA A 431 -21.14 22.10 14.34
C ALA A 431 -22.66 21.94 14.09
N SER A 432 -23.18 20.72 14.18
CA SER A 432 -24.61 20.46 14.06
C SER A 432 -25.42 21.12 15.19
N GLN A 433 -24.98 21.05 16.44
CA GLN A 433 -25.69 21.67 17.57
C GLN A 433 -25.74 23.19 17.46
N ILE A 434 -24.65 23.81 16.99
CA ILE A 434 -24.62 25.25 16.72
C ILE A 434 -25.60 25.61 15.60
N ALA A 435 -25.62 24.84 14.51
CA ALA A 435 -26.60 25.05 13.43
C ALA A 435 -28.04 24.89 13.94
N LEU A 436 -28.34 23.81 14.66
CA LEU A 436 -29.66 23.53 15.24
C LEU A 436 -30.14 24.65 16.19
N SER A 437 -29.23 25.26 16.96
CA SER A 437 -29.59 26.40 17.83
C SER A 437 -30.10 27.63 17.05
N LYS A 438 -29.73 27.78 15.79
CA LYS A 438 -30.19 28.86 14.91
C LYS A 438 -31.48 28.51 14.18
N LEU A 439 -31.75 27.23 13.96
CA LEU A 439 -32.89 26.72 13.18
C LEU A 439 -34.13 26.42 14.01
N VAL A 440 -33.99 26.14 15.31
CA VAL A 440 -35.10 25.79 16.20
C VAL A 440 -35.73 27.04 16.83
N ASP A 441 -37.06 27.03 17.00
CA ASP A 441 -37.80 28.10 17.68
C ASP A 441 -37.92 27.88 19.20
N GLY A 442 -37.95 29.00 19.94
CA GLY A 442 -38.12 29.01 21.40
C GLY A 442 -36.81 29.10 22.18
N ALA A 443 -36.73 30.06 23.10
CA ALA A 443 -35.60 30.28 24.00
C ALA A 443 -35.04 29.02 24.69
N PRO A 444 -35.86 28.14 25.31
CA PRO A 444 -35.33 26.95 25.99
C PRO A 444 -34.72 25.92 25.02
N ALA A 445 -35.30 25.74 23.84
CA ALA A 445 -34.78 24.80 22.85
C ALA A 445 -33.48 25.29 22.22
N LYS A 446 -33.37 26.60 21.94
CA LYS A 446 -32.13 27.25 21.50
C LYS A 446 -31.02 27.11 22.55
N ALA A 447 -31.32 27.44 23.80
CA ALA A 447 -30.38 27.32 24.90
C ALA A 447 -29.92 25.86 25.12
N ALA A 448 -30.82 24.87 24.98
CA ALA A 448 -30.46 23.45 25.12
C ALA A 448 -29.48 22.95 24.03
N HIS A 449 -29.58 23.45 22.79
CA HIS A 449 -28.63 23.14 21.73
C HIS A 449 -27.28 23.84 21.94
N LEU A 450 -27.29 25.10 22.42
CA LEU A 450 -26.07 25.83 22.78
C LEU A 450 -25.32 25.18 23.95
N VAL A 451 -26.03 24.75 25.01
CA VAL A 451 -25.44 23.99 26.12
C VAL A 451 -24.80 22.70 25.62
N ARG A 452 -25.50 21.94 24.76
CA ARG A 452 -24.95 20.72 24.17
C ARG A 452 -23.69 20.99 23.34
N ALA A 453 -23.71 22.01 22.48
CA ALA A 453 -22.52 22.44 21.74
C ALA A 453 -21.36 22.79 22.69
N ALA A 454 -21.62 23.60 23.71
CA ALA A 454 -20.63 24.05 24.69
C ALA A 454 -20.02 22.87 25.49
N THR A 455 -20.85 21.94 25.97
CA THR A 455 -20.37 20.74 26.70
C THR A 455 -19.47 19.86 25.84
N LEU A 456 -19.84 19.62 24.58
CA LEU A 456 -19.03 18.83 23.64
C LEU A 456 -17.72 19.54 23.30
N THR A 457 -17.74 20.86 23.12
CA THR A 457 -16.53 21.67 22.88
C THR A 457 -15.57 21.60 24.07
N ALA A 458 -16.06 21.74 25.31
CA ALA A 458 -15.23 21.65 26.50
C ALA A 458 -14.62 20.24 26.67
N GLN A 459 -15.41 19.18 26.50
CA GLN A 459 -14.96 17.81 26.77
C GLN A 459 -14.06 17.24 25.67
N HIS A 460 -14.39 17.49 24.40
CA HIS A 460 -13.75 16.81 23.27
C HIS A 460 -12.83 17.73 22.46
N ALA A 461 -13.21 18.98 22.24
CA ALA A 461 -12.34 19.94 21.54
C ALA A 461 -11.30 20.59 22.48
N ARG A 462 -11.52 20.52 23.80
CA ARG A 462 -10.69 21.15 24.85
C ARG A 462 -10.46 22.64 24.61
N ASP A 463 -11.46 23.30 24.04
CA ASP A 463 -11.47 24.76 23.82
C ASP A 463 -12.42 25.43 24.81
N ASP A 464 -11.88 25.68 26.01
CA ASP A 464 -12.63 26.28 27.11
C ASP A 464 -13.10 27.70 26.78
N ARG A 465 -12.40 28.43 25.90
CA ARG A 465 -12.78 29.81 25.55
C ARG A 465 -14.09 29.82 24.76
N THR A 466 -14.17 29.01 23.72
CA THR A 466 -15.38 28.95 22.88
C THR A 466 -16.53 28.24 23.59
N ALA A 467 -16.26 27.23 24.42
CA ALA A 467 -17.28 26.63 25.27
C ALA A 467 -17.89 27.65 26.25
N LEU A 468 -17.06 28.52 26.85
CA LEU A 468 -17.51 29.56 27.76
C LEU A 468 -18.42 30.59 27.06
N GLU A 469 -18.01 31.08 25.89
CA GLU A 469 -18.84 31.98 25.07
C GLU A 469 -20.21 31.33 24.74
N LEU A 470 -20.23 30.04 24.39
CA LEU A 470 -21.48 29.32 24.10
C LEU A 470 -22.37 29.14 25.33
N PHE A 471 -21.80 28.90 26.52
CA PHE A 471 -22.58 28.82 27.76
C PHE A 471 -23.13 30.20 28.19
N GLU A 472 -22.39 31.28 27.97
CA GLU A 472 -22.85 32.66 28.21
C GLU A 472 -24.08 32.96 27.35
N VAL A 473 -23.98 32.75 26.04
CA VAL A 473 -25.10 32.96 25.12
C VAL A 473 -26.29 32.05 25.48
N ALA A 474 -26.05 30.82 25.95
CA ALA A 474 -27.11 29.92 26.39
C ALA A 474 -27.86 30.44 27.63
N LEU A 475 -27.15 30.96 28.65
CA LEU A 475 -27.76 31.51 29.86
C LEU A 475 -28.46 32.85 29.60
N GLU A 476 -27.93 33.69 28.70
CA GLU A 476 -28.60 34.91 28.24
C GLU A 476 -29.88 34.61 27.47
N THR A 477 -29.88 33.56 26.65
CA THR A 477 -31.06 33.11 25.89
C THR A 477 -32.15 32.57 26.82
N ASP A 478 -31.79 31.85 27.87
CA ASP A 478 -32.71 31.35 28.89
C ASP A 478 -32.08 31.41 30.31
N ALA A 479 -32.45 32.42 31.09
CA ALA A 479 -31.97 32.60 32.47
C ALA A 479 -32.37 31.46 33.43
N SER A 480 -33.35 30.64 33.05
CA SER A 480 -33.76 29.45 33.82
C SER A 480 -32.95 28.20 33.47
N ASN A 481 -32.03 28.28 32.50
CA ASN A 481 -31.20 27.15 32.09
C ASN A 481 -30.13 26.83 33.16
N ARG A 482 -30.38 25.76 33.91
CA ARG A 482 -29.52 25.29 35.01
C ARG A 482 -28.16 24.80 34.54
N ASP A 483 -28.11 24.14 33.38
CA ASP A 483 -26.89 23.50 32.91
C ASP A 483 -25.89 24.54 32.41
N ALA A 484 -26.37 25.59 31.74
CA ALA A 484 -25.56 26.76 31.39
C ALA A 484 -25.01 27.46 32.65
N ALA A 485 -25.87 27.73 33.64
CA ALA A 485 -25.46 28.37 34.90
C ALA A 485 -24.41 27.54 35.67
N ARG A 486 -24.59 26.22 35.75
CA ARG A 486 -23.65 25.32 36.42
C ARG A 486 -22.30 25.27 35.70
N ALA A 487 -22.31 25.18 34.38
CA ALA A 487 -21.09 25.16 33.59
C ALA A 487 -20.31 26.47 33.70
N LEU A 488 -20.99 27.63 33.64
CA LEU A 488 -20.36 28.93 33.85
C LEU A 488 -19.75 29.06 35.25
N ALA A 489 -20.45 28.60 36.30
CA ALA A 489 -19.92 28.60 37.66
C ALA A 489 -18.63 27.76 37.80
N GLN A 490 -18.56 26.64 37.08
CA GLN A 490 -17.36 25.79 37.06
C GLN A 490 -16.22 26.42 36.25
N MET A 491 -16.48 26.93 35.05
CA MET A 491 -15.44 27.46 34.15
C MET A 491 -14.89 28.80 34.63
N LEU A 492 -15.74 29.68 35.16
CA LEU A 492 -15.36 30.97 35.73
C LEU A 492 -15.02 30.87 37.23
N ALA A 493 -14.70 29.67 37.72
CA ALA A 493 -14.38 29.46 39.13
C ALA A 493 -13.23 30.35 39.64
N ASN A 494 -12.33 30.80 38.75
CA ASN A 494 -11.19 31.67 39.05
C ASN A 494 -11.40 33.14 38.63
N ASP A 495 -12.53 33.49 38.02
CA ASP A 495 -12.89 34.87 37.69
C ASP A 495 -14.24 35.22 38.35
N PRO A 496 -14.22 35.48 39.67
CA PRO A 496 -15.44 35.74 40.43
C PRO A 496 -16.12 37.05 40.02
N LYS A 497 -15.38 38.01 39.44
CA LYS A 497 -15.96 39.30 38.99
C LYS A 497 -16.88 39.05 37.80
N ARG A 498 -16.37 38.41 36.74
CA ARG A 498 -17.17 38.04 35.55
C ARG A 498 -18.30 37.08 35.89
N LEU A 499 -18.06 36.10 36.77
CA LEU A 499 -19.11 35.18 37.22
C LEU A 499 -20.28 35.92 37.89
N LEU A 500 -19.98 36.93 38.73
CA LEU A 500 -21.00 37.75 39.38
C LEU A 500 -21.76 38.64 38.40
N GLU A 501 -21.10 39.15 37.36
CA GLU A 501 -21.75 39.93 36.28
C GLU A 501 -22.80 39.10 35.53
N LEU A 502 -22.52 37.82 35.30
CA LEU A 502 -23.41 36.91 34.57
C LEU A 502 -24.53 36.31 35.44
N LEU A 503 -24.23 35.87 36.66
CA LEU A 503 -25.20 35.13 37.48
C LEU A 503 -26.20 36.01 38.23
N ARG A 504 -25.88 37.28 38.54
CA ARG A 504 -26.81 38.16 39.27
C ARG A 504 -28.07 38.50 38.48
N PRO A 505 -27.99 38.95 37.21
CA PRO A 505 -29.20 39.19 36.42
C PRO A 505 -30.03 37.91 36.27
N ALA A 506 -29.37 36.76 36.11
CA ALA A 506 -30.04 35.47 36.06
C ALA A 506 -30.77 35.13 37.38
N LEU A 507 -30.20 35.42 38.56
CA LEU A 507 -30.84 35.18 39.86
C LEU A 507 -32.06 36.10 40.08
N GLU A 508 -32.02 37.33 39.57
CA GLU A 508 -33.15 38.25 39.63
C GLU A 508 -34.34 37.74 38.81
N GLN A 509 -34.09 37.15 37.64
CA GLN A 509 -35.10 36.59 36.74
C GLN A 509 -35.48 35.14 37.08
N ALA A 510 -34.71 34.45 37.91
CA ALA A 510 -34.96 33.07 38.30
C ALA A 510 -36.21 32.92 39.18
N THR A 511 -37.16 32.11 38.74
CA THR A 511 -38.40 31.79 39.47
C THR A 511 -38.40 30.38 40.07
N GLY A 512 -37.61 29.45 39.51
CA GLY A 512 -37.53 28.07 39.97
C GLY A 512 -36.68 27.89 41.24
N LYS A 513 -37.21 27.17 42.23
CA LYS A 513 -36.55 26.94 43.54
C LYS A 513 -35.12 26.43 43.42
N GLU A 514 -34.87 25.43 42.57
CA GLU A 514 -33.52 24.85 42.42
C GLU A 514 -32.57 25.76 41.64
N GLN A 515 -33.07 26.59 40.71
CA GLN A 515 -32.24 27.58 40.01
C GLN A 515 -31.85 28.73 40.95
N ILE A 516 -32.77 29.16 41.81
CA ILE A 516 -32.48 30.13 42.88
C ILE A 516 -31.44 29.58 43.85
N ALA A 517 -31.54 28.30 44.24
CA ALA A 517 -30.56 27.65 45.10
C ALA A 517 -29.17 27.57 44.46
N LEU A 518 -29.09 27.16 43.18
CA LEU A 518 -27.84 27.11 42.43
C LEU A 518 -27.20 28.50 42.33
N LEU A 519 -27.90 29.45 41.74
CA LEU A 519 -27.38 30.80 41.50
C LEU A 519 -27.03 31.52 42.82
N GLY A 520 -27.87 31.38 43.84
CA GLY A 520 -27.64 32.01 45.15
C GLY A 520 -26.42 31.48 45.88
N ASN A 521 -26.21 30.15 45.85
CA ASN A 521 -25.03 29.52 46.43
C ASN A 521 -23.74 29.86 45.64
N GLU A 522 -23.79 29.87 44.31
CA GLU A 522 -22.64 30.23 43.48
C GLU A 522 -22.26 31.71 43.61
N ILE A 523 -23.25 32.62 43.69
CA ILE A 523 -22.99 34.04 43.98
C ILE A 523 -22.35 34.21 45.36
N GLY A 524 -22.87 33.53 46.39
CA GLY A 524 -22.26 33.54 47.73
C GLY A 524 -20.83 33.00 47.73
N GLY A 525 -20.57 31.92 46.99
CA GLY A 525 -19.23 31.34 46.81
C GLY A 525 -18.28 32.28 46.06
N ALA A 526 -18.74 32.94 45.00
CA ALA A 526 -17.95 33.89 44.20
C ALA A 526 -17.48 35.08 45.05
N TYR A 527 -18.33 35.58 45.96
CA TYR A 527 -17.95 36.62 46.92
C TYR A 527 -16.82 36.22 47.87
N LEU A 528 -16.81 34.96 48.35
CA LEU A 528 -15.72 34.44 49.16
C LEU A 528 -14.42 34.30 48.37
N LYS A 529 -14.50 33.89 47.10
CA LYS A 529 -13.32 33.78 46.23
C LYS A 529 -12.75 35.14 45.86
N LEU A 530 -13.61 36.13 45.62
CA LEU A 530 -13.21 37.52 45.39
C LEU A 530 -12.34 38.04 46.54
N SER A 531 -12.72 37.72 47.79
CA SER A 531 -11.92 38.04 48.98
C SER A 531 -10.55 37.38 49.01
N GLN A 532 -10.48 36.12 48.62
CA GLN A 532 -9.21 35.40 48.56
C GLN A 532 -8.27 35.99 47.50
N GLN A 533 -8.80 36.54 46.41
CA GLN A 533 -8.02 37.12 45.30
C GLN A 533 -7.55 38.54 45.58
N ASP A 534 -8.45 39.43 46.01
CA ASP A 534 -8.12 40.85 46.24
C ASP A 534 -7.43 41.07 47.62
N GLY A 535 -7.31 40.02 48.44
CA GLY A 535 -6.61 39.99 49.72
C GLY A 535 -7.43 40.56 50.90
N GLU A 536 -6.99 40.31 52.13
CA GLU A 536 -7.69 40.73 53.36
C GLU A 536 -7.83 42.26 53.52
N ALA A 537 -7.03 43.05 52.78
CA ALA A 537 -7.06 44.50 52.77
C ALA A 537 -8.16 45.09 51.86
N ALA A 538 -8.74 44.29 50.97
CA ALA A 538 -9.80 44.74 50.08
C ALA A 538 -11.12 44.90 50.85
N ARG A 539 -11.72 46.09 50.77
CA ARG A 539 -13.02 46.38 51.39
C ARG A 539 -14.15 45.83 50.52
N ILE A 540 -14.30 44.51 50.50
CA ILE A 540 -15.37 43.82 49.77
C ILE A 540 -16.65 43.87 50.60
N ASP A 541 -17.73 44.30 49.96
CA ASP A 541 -19.06 44.23 50.54
C ASP A 541 -19.66 42.83 50.33
N TYR A 542 -19.64 41.99 51.36
CA TYR A 542 -20.25 40.65 51.34
C TYR A 542 -21.78 40.69 51.42
N ALA A 543 -22.41 41.85 51.65
CA ALA A 543 -23.85 41.94 51.86
C ALA A 543 -24.69 41.36 50.69
N PRO A 544 -24.36 41.60 49.41
CA PRO A 544 -25.15 41.00 48.32
C PRO A 544 -24.96 39.47 48.22
N GLY A 545 -23.79 38.94 48.58
CA GLY A 545 -23.55 37.50 48.69
C GLY A 545 -24.34 36.87 49.84
N ILE A 546 -24.37 37.53 51.00
CA ILE A 546 -25.17 37.13 52.15
C ILE A 546 -26.67 37.20 51.82
N GLN A 547 -27.13 38.22 51.08
CA GLN A 547 -28.52 38.32 50.63
C GLN A 547 -28.89 37.21 49.64
N ALA A 548 -28.00 36.86 48.71
CA ALA A 548 -28.21 35.75 47.78
C ALA A 548 -28.36 34.41 48.53
N VAL A 549 -27.46 34.12 49.47
CA VAL A 549 -27.50 32.91 50.33
C VAL A 549 -28.72 32.90 51.26
N ARG A 550 -29.12 34.06 51.80
CA ARG A 550 -30.36 34.18 52.59
C ARG A 550 -31.62 33.97 51.75
N ARG A 551 -31.61 34.37 50.46
CA ARG A 551 -32.71 34.08 49.53
C ARG A 551 -32.86 32.57 49.30
N VAL A 552 -31.77 31.81 49.33
CA VAL A 552 -31.80 30.33 49.34
C VAL A 552 -32.36 29.81 50.67
N LEU A 553 -31.85 30.28 51.81
CA LEU A 553 -32.33 29.83 53.14
C LEU A 553 -33.78 30.22 53.44
N ALA A 554 -34.32 31.26 52.79
CA ALA A 554 -35.74 31.61 52.86
C ALA A 554 -36.64 30.54 52.20
N GLN A 555 -36.10 29.77 51.25
CA GLN A 555 -36.80 28.62 50.65
C GLN A 555 -36.62 27.35 51.49
N ASN A 556 -35.45 27.18 52.11
CA ASN A 556 -35.14 26.06 53.00
C ASN A 556 -34.19 26.48 54.12
N ALA A 557 -34.72 26.64 55.35
CA ALA A 557 -33.97 27.19 56.48
C ALA A 557 -32.90 26.23 57.04
N ASP A 558 -33.07 24.91 56.84
CA ASP A 558 -32.16 23.87 57.35
C ASP A 558 -31.23 23.34 56.24
N ASP A 559 -31.03 24.12 55.16
CA ASP A 559 -30.09 23.79 54.09
C ASP A 559 -28.64 23.88 54.57
N VAL A 560 -28.13 22.78 55.13
CA VAL A 560 -26.80 22.63 55.71
C VAL A 560 -25.66 23.14 54.80
N PRO A 561 -25.59 22.81 53.50
CA PRO A 561 -24.61 23.40 52.57
C PRO A 561 -24.61 24.93 52.56
N THR A 562 -25.79 25.53 52.51
CA THR A 562 -25.97 26.99 52.47
C THR A 562 -25.68 27.62 53.83
N LEU A 563 -25.94 26.94 54.95
CA LEU A 563 -25.51 27.34 56.30
C LEU A 563 -23.99 27.34 56.45
N PHE A 564 -23.28 26.34 55.88
CA PHE A 564 -21.81 26.35 55.85
C PHE A 564 -21.25 27.49 54.98
N LEU A 565 -21.92 27.80 53.87
CA LEU A 565 -21.53 28.94 53.03
C LEU A 565 -21.74 30.26 53.78
N LEU A 566 -22.85 30.38 54.49
CA LEU A 566 -23.17 31.53 55.34
C LEU A 566 -22.16 31.70 56.48
N SER A 567 -21.76 30.63 57.18
CA SER A 567 -20.76 30.72 58.25
C SER A 567 -19.41 31.20 57.74
N ARG A 568 -19.00 30.78 56.54
CA ARG A 568 -17.78 31.25 55.88
C ARG A 568 -17.87 32.71 55.46
N LEU A 569 -19.02 33.15 54.94
CA LEU A 569 -19.29 34.57 54.62
C LEU A 569 -19.22 35.45 55.87
N TYR A 570 -19.78 34.98 56.99
CA TYR A 570 -19.63 35.66 58.28
C TYR A 570 -18.17 35.69 58.76
N GLY A 571 -17.43 34.59 58.63
CA GLY A 571 -15.99 34.56 58.92
C GLY A 571 -15.19 35.57 58.09
N ALA A 572 -15.46 35.68 56.78
CA ALA A 572 -14.81 36.65 55.90
C ALA A 572 -15.19 38.10 56.25
N GLN A 573 -16.42 38.32 56.73
CA GLN A 573 -16.88 39.60 57.28
C GLN A 573 -16.31 39.90 58.68
N LYS A 574 -15.59 38.94 59.31
CA LYS A 574 -15.09 38.99 60.69
C LYS A 574 -16.18 39.01 61.76
N ALA A 575 -17.36 38.50 61.42
CA ALA A 575 -18.50 38.30 62.30
C ALA A 575 -18.39 36.92 62.98
N TRP A 576 -17.41 36.76 63.89
CA TRP A 576 -17.03 35.46 64.47
C TRP A 576 -18.11 34.84 65.35
N GLY A 577 -18.95 35.66 65.99
CA GLY A 577 -20.07 35.20 66.81
C GLY A 577 -21.15 34.53 65.97
N GLU A 578 -21.53 35.19 64.87
CA GLU A 578 -22.50 34.72 63.89
C GLU A 578 -21.98 33.50 63.13
N ALA A 579 -20.67 33.45 62.83
CA ALA A 579 -20.02 32.28 62.26
C ALA A 579 -20.04 31.08 63.22
N ARG A 580 -19.76 31.30 64.52
CA ARG A 580 -19.87 30.26 65.56
C ARG A 580 -21.30 29.75 65.68
N GLU A 581 -22.29 30.65 65.72
CA GLU A 581 -23.70 30.26 65.83
C GLU A 581 -24.18 29.47 64.62
N ALA A 582 -23.76 29.85 63.42
CA ALA A 582 -24.03 29.07 62.21
C ALA A 582 -23.39 27.67 62.28
N LEU A 583 -22.13 27.54 62.75
CA LEU A 583 -21.44 26.25 62.89
C LEU A 583 -22.03 25.38 64.01
N GLN A 584 -22.45 25.97 65.13
CA GLN A 584 -23.16 25.27 66.20
C GLN A 584 -24.51 24.76 65.70
N ARG A 585 -25.28 25.62 65.01
CA ARG A 585 -26.56 25.22 64.42
C ARG A 585 -26.41 24.09 63.41
N ILE A 586 -25.32 24.05 62.64
CA ILE A 586 -25.02 22.91 61.76
C ILE A 586 -24.72 21.63 62.57
N ALA A 587 -23.92 21.71 63.63
CA ALA A 587 -23.63 20.57 64.49
C ALA A 587 -24.89 20.03 65.20
N ASP A 588 -25.81 20.92 65.55
CA ASP A 588 -27.09 20.60 66.19
C ASP A 588 -28.11 19.99 65.21
N VAL A 589 -28.28 20.59 64.02
CA VAL A 589 -29.17 20.08 62.96
C VAL A 589 -28.71 18.71 62.46
N ALA A 590 -27.40 18.49 62.36
CA ALA A 590 -26.84 17.19 61.97
C ALA A 590 -27.05 16.11 63.05
N GLY A 591 -26.85 16.46 64.33
CA GLY A 591 -27.04 15.56 65.45
C GLY A 591 -26.21 14.27 65.37
N PRO A 592 -26.57 13.20 66.10
CA PRO A 592 -25.97 11.88 65.96
C PRO A 592 -26.37 11.16 64.66
N SER A 593 -27.45 11.62 64.03
CA SER A 593 -28.03 11.08 62.79
C SER A 593 -27.16 11.36 61.56
N ASP A 594 -26.43 12.47 61.54
CA ASP A 594 -25.46 12.80 60.49
C ASP A 594 -24.07 13.09 61.09
N PRO A 595 -23.31 12.04 61.45
CA PRO A 595 -22.02 12.20 62.11
C PRO A 595 -21.00 12.91 61.22
N LYS A 596 -21.09 12.81 59.89
CA LYS A 596 -20.12 13.41 58.96
C LYS A 596 -20.23 14.93 58.94
N THR A 597 -21.45 15.45 58.80
CA THR A 597 -21.71 16.89 58.83
C THR A 597 -21.37 17.48 60.18
N ARG A 598 -21.72 16.77 61.25
CA ARG A 598 -21.38 17.15 62.62
C ARG A 598 -19.87 17.23 62.84
N LEU A 599 -19.10 16.23 62.40
CA LEU A 599 -17.64 16.24 62.48
C LEU A 599 -17.02 17.41 61.73
N ARG A 600 -17.51 17.73 60.53
CA ARG A 600 -17.03 18.87 59.75
C ARG A 600 -17.29 20.21 60.46
N ALA A 601 -18.45 20.35 61.12
CA ALA A 601 -18.74 21.52 61.95
C ALA A 601 -17.85 21.60 63.20
N LEU A 602 -17.61 20.46 63.87
CA LEU A 602 -16.74 20.39 65.05
C LEU A 602 -15.27 20.73 64.72
N PHE A 603 -14.75 20.28 63.58
CA PHE A 603 -13.41 20.69 63.13
C PHE A 603 -13.34 22.17 62.79
N ALA A 604 -14.36 22.74 62.12
CA ALA A 604 -14.41 24.18 61.85
C ALA A 604 -14.54 25.02 63.14
N LEU A 605 -15.23 24.49 64.15
CA LEU A 605 -15.26 25.08 65.50
C LEU A 605 -13.88 24.99 66.17
N ALA A 606 -13.20 23.84 66.08
CA ALA A 606 -11.83 23.68 66.59
C ALA A 606 -10.86 24.65 65.89
N ASP A 607 -11.00 24.89 64.58
CA ASP A 607 -10.22 25.91 63.84
C ASP A 607 -10.47 27.32 64.38
N LEU A 608 -11.73 27.65 64.66
CA LEU A 608 -12.10 28.93 65.25
C LEU A 608 -11.49 29.09 66.65
N TYR A 609 -11.47 28.01 67.46
CA TYR A 609 -10.86 27.98 68.79
C TYR A 609 -9.33 28.03 68.76
N GLU A 610 -8.65 27.27 67.88
CA GLU A 610 -7.19 27.31 67.76
C GLU A 610 -6.66 28.63 67.17
N GLY A 611 -7.44 29.27 66.30
CA GLY A 611 -7.06 30.48 65.58
C GLY A 611 -7.58 31.77 66.25
N PRO A 612 -8.62 32.42 65.68
CA PRO A 612 -9.04 33.77 66.05
C PRO A 612 -9.62 33.90 67.47
N ILE A 613 -10.16 32.82 68.06
CA ILE A 613 -10.62 32.83 69.46
C ILE A 613 -9.46 32.52 70.44
N GLY A 614 -8.50 31.67 70.04
CA GLY A 614 -7.25 31.41 70.79
C GLY A 614 -7.36 30.52 72.03
N ASP A 615 -8.36 29.64 72.12
CA ASP A 615 -8.59 28.74 73.26
C ASP A 615 -8.14 27.30 72.96
N LEU A 616 -6.85 26.99 73.23
CA LEU A 616 -6.25 25.67 72.99
C LEU A 616 -6.87 24.54 73.84
N LYS A 617 -7.45 24.86 75.01
CA LYS A 617 -8.10 23.84 75.85
C LYS A 617 -9.46 23.44 75.27
N GLN A 618 -10.23 24.41 74.77
CA GLN A 618 -11.46 24.11 74.03
C GLN A 618 -11.17 23.40 72.71
N ALA A 619 -10.07 23.72 72.04
CA ALA A 619 -9.61 22.97 70.87
C ALA A 619 -9.27 21.51 71.21
N GLU A 620 -8.46 21.25 72.24
CA GLU A 620 -8.14 19.89 72.70
C GLU A 620 -9.40 19.13 73.12
N ALA A 621 -10.31 19.76 73.85
CA ALA A 621 -11.59 19.15 74.25
C ALA A 621 -12.48 18.83 73.03
N THR A 622 -12.53 19.72 72.04
CA THR A 622 -13.29 19.51 70.79
C THR A 622 -12.68 18.37 69.97
N LEU A 623 -11.35 18.29 69.85
CA LEU A 623 -10.63 17.22 69.13
C LEU A 623 -10.70 15.88 69.86
N THR A 624 -10.67 15.87 71.20
CA THR A 624 -10.87 14.66 72.00
C THR A 624 -12.32 14.18 71.92
N GLY A 625 -13.28 15.12 71.86
CA GLY A 625 -14.68 14.81 71.57
C GLY A 625 -14.85 14.14 70.21
N ILE A 626 -14.09 14.56 69.19
CA ILE A 626 -14.03 13.88 67.89
C ILE A 626 -13.49 12.45 68.05
N LEU A 627 -12.39 12.25 68.79
CA LEU A 627 -11.82 10.91 69.01
C LEU A 627 -12.68 9.96 69.84
N SER A 628 -13.57 10.50 70.68
CA SER A 628 -14.56 9.68 71.41
C SER A 628 -15.59 9.05 70.48
N THR A 629 -15.84 9.68 69.32
CA THR A 629 -16.73 9.16 68.27
C THR A 629 -15.95 8.32 67.25
N GLU A 630 -14.75 8.78 66.89
CA GLU A 630 -13.87 8.12 65.91
C GLU A 630 -12.43 7.96 66.48
N PRO A 631 -12.12 6.83 67.16
CA PRO A 631 -10.82 6.63 67.82
C PRO A 631 -9.60 6.67 66.88
N GLY A 632 -9.80 6.37 65.60
CA GLY A 632 -8.78 6.39 64.55
C GLY A 632 -8.76 7.67 63.71
N ASN A 633 -9.41 8.76 64.15
CA ASN A 633 -9.47 9.98 63.35
C ASN A 633 -8.07 10.63 63.23
N LYS A 634 -7.46 10.43 62.05
CA LYS A 634 -6.10 10.87 61.72
C LYS A 634 -5.89 12.37 61.90
N THR A 635 -6.80 13.19 61.42
CA THR A 635 -6.70 14.66 61.50
C THR A 635 -6.73 15.14 62.95
N ALA A 636 -7.55 14.51 63.79
CA ALA A 636 -7.56 14.81 65.23
C ALA A 636 -6.25 14.35 65.90
N LEU A 637 -5.74 13.15 65.61
CA LEU A 637 -4.47 12.64 66.15
C LEU A 637 -3.25 13.48 65.70
N GLU A 638 -3.22 13.97 64.46
CA GLU A 638 -2.16 14.85 63.95
C GLU A 638 -2.19 16.24 64.59
N ARG A 639 -3.40 16.80 64.79
CA ARG A 639 -3.55 18.07 65.51
C ARG A 639 -3.19 17.91 66.99
N LEU A 640 -3.55 16.80 67.62
CA LEU A 640 -3.11 16.48 68.96
C LEU A 640 -1.59 16.32 69.03
N TYR A 641 -0.95 15.63 68.07
CA TYR A 641 0.51 15.61 67.96
C TYR A 641 1.09 17.03 67.86
N SER A 642 0.53 17.91 67.03
CA SER A 642 0.96 19.31 66.91
C SER A 642 0.80 20.08 68.23
N ILE A 643 -0.33 19.91 68.91
CA ILE A 643 -0.60 20.48 70.23
C ILE A 643 0.43 19.95 71.25
N GLY A 644 0.74 18.66 71.23
CA GLY A 644 1.75 18.03 72.08
C GLY A 644 3.16 18.57 71.84
N VAL A 645 3.56 18.75 70.58
CA VAL A 645 4.86 19.35 70.23
C VAL A 645 4.93 20.82 70.66
N LYS A 646 3.88 21.62 70.38
CA LYS A 646 3.80 23.03 70.79
C LYS A 646 3.75 23.21 72.30
N GLY A 647 3.12 22.26 73.01
CA GLY A 647 3.02 22.20 74.46
C GLY A 647 4.22 21.52 75.14
N GLY A 648 5.15 20.92 74.39
CA GLY A 648 6.32 20.20 74.91
C GLY A 648 6.07 18.80 75.50
N ASP A 649 4.88 18.23 75.31
CA ASP A 649 4.52 16.90 75.80
C ASP A 649 4.96 15.78 74.84
N LYS A 650 6.18 15.26 75.07
CA LYS A 650 6.76 14.14 74.29
C LYS A 650 5.96 12.84 74.40
N LYS A 651 5.20 12.63 75.48
CA LYS A 651 4.37 11.42 75.65
C LYS A 651 3.11 11.52 74.79
N LEU A 652 2.46 12.69 74.78
CA LEU A 652 1.34 12.97 73.88
C LEU A 652 1.80 12.86 72.43
N ALA A 653 2.96 13.41 72.07
CA ALA A 653 3.52 13.30 70.73
C ALA A 653 3.80 11.85 70.30
N ARG A 654 4.48 11.05 71.14
CA ARG A 654 4.77 9.64 70.85
C ARG A 654 3.50 8.79 70.76
N SER A 655 2.60 8.89 71.74
CA SER A 655 1.37 8.09 71.76
C SER A 655 0.41 8.45 70.61
N SER A 656 0.41 9.72 70.18
CA SER A 656 -0.32 10.15 68.98
C SER A 656 0.27 9.53 67.72
N LEU A 657 1.61 9.52 67.56
CA LEU A 657 2.30 8.90 66.42
C LEU A 657 2.18 7.36 66.39
N GLU A 658 2.24 6.71 67.56
CA GLU A 658 2.05 5.25 67.66
C GLU A 658 0.61 4.86 67.30
N ARG A 659 -0.39 5.61 67.78
CA ARG A 659 -1.80 5.41 67.37
C ARG A 659 -2.03 5.72 65.90
N LEU A 660 -1.40 6.77 65.36
CA LEU A 660 -1.40 7.05 63.93
C LEU A 660 -0.83 5.86 63.15
N ALA A 661 0.32 5.32 63.56
CA ALA A 661 0.90 4.14 62.91
C ALA A 661 0.05 2.87 63.07
N GLU A 662 -0.63 2.69 64.21
CA GLU A 662 -1.47 1.53 64.51
C GLU A 662 -2.72 1.49 63.62
N PHE A 663 -3.46 2.61 63.56
CA PHE A 663 -4.71 2.75 62.81
C PHE A 663 -4.51 3.07 61.32
N GLU A 664 -3.30 3.45 60.92
CA GLU A 664 -3.00 3.71 59.51
C GLU A 664 -2.97 2.42 58.70
N THR A 665 -3.83 2.39 57.68
CA THR A 665 -3.94 1.28 56.72
C THR A 665 -2.97 1.44 55.56
N ASP A 666 -2.60 2.67 55.21
CA ASP A 666 -1.58 2.93 54.20
C ASP A 666 -0.19 2.57 54.74
N LEU A 667 0.42 1.55 54.16
CA LEU A 667 1.74 1.05 54.55
C LEU A 667 2.82 2.13 54.44
N SER A 668 2.69 3.07 53.50
CA SER A 668 3.64 4.17 53.29
C SER A 668 3.58 5.18 54.42
N GLN A 669 2.37 5.60 54.78
CA GLN A 669 2.17 6.54 55.88
C GLN A 669 2.45 5.89 57.23
N ARG A 670 2.14 4.61 57.38
CA ARG A 670 2.54 3.81 58.54
C ARG A 670 4.06 3.79 58.69
N ALA A 671 4.80 3.55 57.60
CA ALA A 671 6.26 3.59 57.62
C ALA A 671 6.80 5.00 57.94
N GLU A 672 6.18 6.05 57.41
CA GLU A 672 6.51 7.45 57.73
C GLU A 672 6.30 7.78 59.22
N TYR A 673 5.17 7.37 59.81
CA TYR A 673 4.93 7.53 61.24
C TYR A 673 5.94 6.73 62.06
N GLN A 674 6.30 5.52 61.64
CA GLN A 674 7.32 4.72 62.31
C GLN A 674 8.73 5.32 62.20
N LEU A 675 9.07 5.98 61.08
CA LEU A 675 10.30 6.76 60.96
C LEU A 675 10.31 7.95 61.93
N ARG A 676 9.18 8.64 62.11
CA ARG A 676 9.04 9.71 63.10
C ARG A 676 9.11 9.19 64.54
N VAL A 677 8.54 8.01 64.81
CA VAL A 677 8.72 7.32 66.10
C VAL A 677 10.19 6.99 66.31
N ALA A 678 10.91 6.49 65.28
CA ALA A 678 12.34 6.22 65.36
C ALA A 678 13.15 7.51 65.66
N GLU A 679 12.74 8.66 65.11
CA GLU A 679 13.34 9.96 65.40
C GLU A 679 13.07 10.44 66.84
N VAL A 680 11.83 10.34 67.32
CA VAL A 680 11.49 10.66 68.73
C VAL A 680 12.24 9.72 69.69
N CYS A 681 12.41 8.44 69.33
CA CYS A 681 13.23 7.48 70.08
C CYS A 681 14.73 7.83 70.03
N ARG A 682 15.25 8.29 68.90
CA ARG A 682 16.64 8.78 68.77
C ARG A 682 16.88 10.00 69.66
N GLU A 683 15.97 10.97 69.67
CA GLU A 683 16.04 12.14 70.55
C GLU A 683 15.93 11.77 72.04
N SER A 684 15.26 10.67 72.34
CA SER A 684 15.11 10.12 73.68
C SER A 684 16.20 9.09 74.05
N ASN A 685 17.19 8.87 73.18
CA ASN A 685 18.29 7.91 73.31
C ASN A 685 17.86 6.43 73.55
N ASP A 686 16.75 6.00 72.95
CA ASP A 686 16.21 4.63 73.01
C ASP A 686 16.59 3.83 71.75
N GLY A 687 17.76 3.19 71.77
CA GLY A 687 18.26 2.39 70.65
C GLY A 687 17.41 1.14 70.33
N ALA A 688 16.80 0.51 71.35
CA ALA A 688 15.95 -0.66 71.16
C ALA A 688 14.58 -0.29 70.58
N GLY A 689 14.04 0.88 70.95
CA GLY A 689 12.87 1.48 70.33
C GLY A 689 13.13 1.91 68.89
N MET A 690 14.30 2.49 68.61
CA MET A 690 14.71 2.89 67.27
C MET A 690 14.85 1.69 66.31
N LEU A 691 15.51 0.61 66.74
CA LEU A 691 15.64 -0.62 65.94
C LEU A 691 14.27 -1.22 65.61
N ARG A 692 13.36 -1.32 66.61
CA ARG A 692 12.00 -1.84 66.39
C ARG A 692 11.22 -1.00 65.39
N ALA A 693 11.27 0.33 65.53
CA ALA A 693 10.58 1.25 64.63
C ALA A 693 11.13 1.18 63.19
N LEU A 694 12.46 1.08 63.02
CA LEU A 694 13.07 0.92 61.70
C LEU A 694 12.76 -0.44 61.07
N SER A 695 12.86 -1.53 61.84
CA SER A 695 12.50 -2.87 61.36
C SER A 695 11.02 -2.93 60.98
N ASP A 696 10.14 -2.32 61.78
CA ASP A 696 8.72 -2.25 61.48
C ASP A 696 8.46 -1.47 60.19
N ALA A 697 9.16 -0.36 59.97
CA ALA A 697 9.03 0.42 58.73
C ALA A 697 9.48 -0.41 57.52
N ILE A 698 10.59 -1.15 57.64
CA ILE A 698 11.12 -2.03 56.58
C ILE A 698 10.15 -3.19 56.29
N VAL A 699 9.57 -3.82 57.30
CA VAL A 699 8.61 -4.94 57.09
C VAL A 699 7.25 -4.43 56.61
N SER A 700 6.84 -3.23 57.02
CA SER A 700 5.56 -2.62 56.61
C SER A 700 5.61 -2.15 55.16
N LEU A 701 6.68 -1.45 54.77
CA LEU A 701 6.91 -1.02 53.39
C LEU A 701 8.34 -1.37 52.92
N PRO A 702 8.56 -2.62 52.48
CA PRO A 702 9.86 -3.10 52.03
C PRO A 702 10.48 -2.32 50.85
N THR A 703 9.63 -1.71 50.01
CA THR A 703 10.06 -0.88 48.88
C THR A 703 10.66 0.46 49.29
N ASP A 704 10.36 0.98 50.50
CA ASP A 704 10.92 2.23 50.99
C ASP A 704 12.33 2.01 51.56
N LEU A 705 13.32 2.43 50.77
CA LEU A 705 14.72 2.27 51.09
C LEU A 705 15.23 3.21 52.19
N ARG A 706 14.44 4.18 52.65
CA ARG A 706 14.90 5.15 53.69
C ARG A 706 15.22 4.45 55.00
N ALA A 707 14.29 3.61 55.49
CA ALA A 707 14.50 2.85 56.72
C ALA A 707 15.67 1.85 56.58
N TRP A 708 15.79 1.21 55.41
CA TRP A 708 16.90 0.32 55.09
C TRP A 708 18.26 1.05 55.05
N ALA A 709 18.32 2.24 54.45
CA ALA A 709 19.53 3.05 54.38
C ALA A 709 19.95 3.59 55.75
N LEU A 710 18.98 4.00 56.58
CA LEU A 710 19.23 4.41 57.97
C LEU A 710 19.77 3.25 58.79
N LEU A 711 19.21 2.05 58.63
CA LEU A 711 19.70 0.83 59.27
C LEU A 711 21.13 0.48 58.82
N ALA A 712 21.41 0.53 57.52
CA ALA A 712 22.75 0.27 56.97
C ALA A 712 23.78 1.30 57.48
N ARG A 713 23.40 2.57 57.61
CA ARG A 713 24.25 3.64 58.14
C ARG A 713 24.52 3.50 59.64
N LEU A 714 23.56 2.96 60.40
CA LEU A 714 23.69 2.74 61.85
C LEU A 714 24.86 1.79 62.16
N TYR A 715 25.01 0.71 61.40
CA TYR A 715 25.98 -0.35 61.70
C TYR A 715 27.34 -0.23 61.01
N ARG A 716 27.55 0.68 60.04
CA ARG A 716 28.82 0.85 59.29
C ARG A 716 29.40 -0.50 58.81
N GLY A 717 28.77 -1.13 57.80
CA GLY A 717 29.12 -2.47 57.29
C GLY A 717 30.51 -2.66 56.65
N GLU A 718 31.43 -1.71 56.79
CA GLU A 718 32.83 -1.82 56.34
C GLU A 718 33.74 -2.50 57.36
N THR A 719 33.34 -2.52 58.65
CA THR A 719 34.04 -3.25 59.70
C THR A 719 33.41 -4.64 59.89
N GLN A 720 34.21 -5.61 60.36
CA GLN A 720 33.71 -6.96 60.63
C GLN A 720 32.61 -6.96 61.72
N GLU A 721 32.76 -6.12 62.76
CA GLU A 721 31.75 -5.92 63.82
C GLU A 721 30.47 -5.28 63.28
N GLY A 722 30.61 -4.27 62.41
CA GLY A 722 29.48 -3.62 61.76
C GLY A 722 28.72 -4.53 60.81
N ALA A 723 29.44 -5.35 60.03
CA ALA A 723 28.87 -6.38 59.18
C ALA A 723 28.09 -7.44 59.99
N ALA A 724 28.61 -7.84 61.15
CA ALA A 724 27.92 -8.77 62.05
C ALA A 724 26.64 -8.15 62.66
N GLY A 725 26.70 -6.89 63.12
CA GLY A 725 25.53 -6.18 63.64
C GLY A 725 24.44 -5.97 62.59
N LEU A 726 24.82 -5.61 61.37
CA LEU A 726 23.89 -5.49 60.26
C LEU A 726 23.28 -6.83 59.86
N ALA A 727 24.09 -7.89 59.77
CA ALA A 727 23.57 -9.24 59.49
C ALA A 727 22.52 -9.66 60.52
N HIS A 728 22.77 -9.41 61.81
CA HIS A 728 21.80 -9.71 62.87
C HIS A 728 20.51 -8.88 62.75
N ALA A 729 20.61 -7.60 62.41
CA ALA A 729 19.42 -6.77 62.17
C ALA A 729 18.60 -7.27 60.97
N ILE A 730 19.26 -7.70 59.89
CA ILE A 730 18.59 -8.30 58.72
C ILE A 730 17.93 -9.63 59.08
N GLU A 731 18.57 -10.46 59.90
CA GLU A 731 17.96 -11.69 60.44
C GLU A 731 16.68 -11.39 61.22
N GLN A 732 16.67 -10.35 62.07
CA GLN A 732 15.46 -9.92 62.80
C GLN A 732 14.35 -9.43 61.86
N ILE A 733 14.68 -8.71 60.79
CA ILE A 733 13.72 -8.28 59.76
C ILE A 733 13.11 -9.50 59.06
N VAL A 734 13.93 -10.47 58.68
CA VAL A 734 13.48 -11.72 58.04
C VAL A 734 12.55 -12.50 58.97
N GLU A 735 12.91 -12.66 60.25
CA GLU A 735 12.06 -13.35 61.23
C GLU A 735 10.75 -12.60 61.50
N MET A 736 10.80 -11.26 61.58
CA MET A 736 9.59 -10.45 61.76
C MET A 736 8.66 -10.51 60.54
N ALA A 737 9.22 -10.50 59.33
CA ALA A 737 8.44 -10.69 58.10
C ALA A 737 7.75 -12.07 58.10
N LYS A 738 8.47 -13.15 58.45
CA LYS A 738 7.90 -14.50 58.58
C LYS A 738 6.78 -14.55 59.64
N ALA A 739 7.01 -14.00 60.83
CA ALA A 739 6.02 -13.96 61.90
C ALA A 739 4.73 -13.24 61.49
N ARG A 740 4.86 -12.18 60.67
CA ARG A 740 3.74 -11.41 60.12
C ARG A 740 3.20 -11.97 58.80
N ARG A 741 3.67 -13.13 58.35
CA ARG A 741 3.32 -13.76 57.06
C ARG A 741 3.50 -12.80 55.87
N ARG A 742 4.52 -11.95 55.91
CA ARG A 742 4.94 -11.04 54.84
C ARG A 742 6.04 -11.70 53.98
N PRO A 743 6.08 -11.41 52.66
CA PRO A 743 7.12 -11.95 51.80
C PRO A 743 8.49 -11.42 52.21
N VAL A 744 9.49 -12.30 52.22
CA VAL A 744 10.89 -11.94 52.46
C VAL A 744 11.45 -11.37 51.15
N GLU A 745 11.93 -10.12 51.17
CA GLU A 745 12.48 -9.52 49.95
C GLU A 745 13.83 -10.14 49.57
N THR A 746 14.01 -10.31 48.25
CA THR A 746 15.25 -10.83 47.66
C THR A 746 16.48 -10.01 48.05
N ARG A 747 16.37 -8.68 48.17
CA ARG A 747 17.50 -7.82 48.57
C ARG A 747 18.03 -8.13 49.96
N TRP A 748 17.16 -8.47 50.91
CA TRP A 748 17.58 -8.79 52.27
C TRP A 748 18.45 -10.05 52.26
N LEU A 749 18.02 -11.05 51.48
CA LEU A 749 18.73 -12.32 51.31
C LEU A 749 20.04 -12.16 50.53
N VAL A 750 20.07 -11.34 49.48
CA VAL A 750 21.29 -11.07 48.69
C VAL A 750 22.33 -10.33 49.54
N THR A 751 21.93 -9.25 50.23
CA THR A 751 22.84 -8.49 51.10
C THR A 751 23.36 -9.35 52.25
N LEU A 752 22.48 -10.11 52.92
CA LEU A 752 22.87 -11.02 54.00
C LEU A 752 23.83 -12.11 53.49
N GLY A 753 23.50 -12.75 52.36
CA GLY A 753 24.31 -13.81 51.77
C GLY A 753 25.70 -13.35 51.36
N LEU A 754 25.81 -12.20 50.68
CA LEU A 754 27.11 -11.64 50.29
C LEU A 754 27.95 -11.19 51.50
N LEU A 755 27.34 -10.60 52.54
CA LEU A 755 28.05 -10.29 53.79
C LEU A 755 28.62 -11.56 54.45
N GLN A 756 27.81 -12.62 54.50
CA GLN A 756 28.20 -13.89 55.10
C GLN A 756 29.34 -14.57 54.35
N VAL A 757 29.30 -14.59 53.00
CA VAL A 757 30.35 -15.20 52.18
C VAL A 757 31.63 -14.35 52.15
N ASN A 758 31.52 -13.06 51.85
CA ASN A 758 32.68 -12.23 51.56
C ASN A 758 33.41 -11.76 52.82
N VAL A 759 32.66 -11.35 53.85
CA VAL A 759 33.20 -10.72 55.06
C VAL A 759 33.25 -11.68 56.24
N LEU A 760 32.11 -12.29 56.59
CA LEU A 760 31.99 -13.10 57.81
C LEU A 760 32.52 -14.53 57.66
N LYS A 761 32.91 -14.95 56.45
CA LYS A 761 33.41 -16.30 56.12
C LYS A 761 32.47 -17.45 56.52
N ARG A 762 31.17 -17.17 56.60
CA ARG A 762 30.09 -18.15 56.81
C ARG A 762 29.58 -18.64 55.46
N HIS A 763 30.40 -19.42 54.76
CA HIS A 763 30.14 -19.82 53.37
C HIS A 763 28.85 -20.64 53.20
N THR A 764 28.55 -21.56 54.13
CA THR A 764 27.35 -22.41 54.07
C THR A 764 26.07 -21.61 54.18
N ASP A 765 25.99 -20.75 55.18
CA ASP A 765 24.80 -19.94 55.48
C ASP A 765 24.60 -18.87 54.40
N GLY A 766 25.70 -18.27 53.95
CA GLY A 766 25.66 -17.27 52.90
C GLY A 766 25.20 -17.84 51.56
N LEU A 767 25.71 -19.02 51.15
CA LEU A 767 25.25 -19.70 49.94
C LEU A 767 23.79 -20.14 50.05
N ALA A 768 23.34 -20.62 51.21
CA ALA A 768 21.94 -20.99 51.43
C ALA A 768 21.01 -19.78 51.26
N ASN A 769 21.39 -18.61 51.81
CA ASN A 769 20.64 -17.36 51.64
C ASN A 769 20.61 -16.89 50.17
N LEU A 770 21.71 -17.02 49.43
CA LEU A 770 21.76 -16.69 48.00
C LEU A 770 20.90 -17.65 47.16
N GLN A 771 20.89 -18.94 47.47
CA GLN A 771 20.01 -19.92 46.82
C GLN A 771 18.53 -19.63 47.10
N LEU A 772 18.19 -19.30 48.34
CA LEU A 772 16.85 -18.83 48.71
C LEU A 772 16.47 -17.55 47.97
N ALA A 773 17.41 -16.62 47.78
CA ALA A 773 17.19 -15.41 47.00
C ALA A 773 16.85 -15.71 45.53
N VAL A 774 17.57 -16.65 44.91
CA VAL A 774 17.29 -17.10 43.53
C VAL A 774 15.90 -17.76 43.44
N ALA A 775 15.57 -18.64 44.39
CA ALA A 775 14.25 -19.30 44.44
C ALA A 775 13.11 -18.28 44.66
N ALA A 776 13.29 -17.35 45.59
CA ALA A 776 12.31 -16.30 45.87
C ALA A 776 12.10 -15.38 44.66
N SER A 777 13.18 -15.00 43.97
CA SER A 777 13.10 -14.17 42.77
C SER A 777 12.41 -14.85 41.59
N GLY A 778 12.39 -16.19 41.53
CA GLY A 778 11.75 -16.97 40.47
C GLY A 778 10.23 -17.16 40.65
N SER A 779 9.68 -16.86 41.83
CA SER A 779 8.25 -17.03 42.11
C SER A 779 7.35 -16.01 41.40
N SER A 780 7.93 -14.92 40.88
CA SER A 780 7.26 -13.81 40.19
C SER A 780 7.64 -13.67 38.71
N GLY A 781 8.30 -14.68 38.12
CA GLY A 781 8.77 -14.67 36.72
C GLY A 781 10.21 -15.19 36.58
N SER A 782 10.94 -14.79 35.52
CA SER A 782 12.37 -15.07 35.43
C SER A 782 13.11 -14.35 36.55
N ALA A 783 13.87 -15.09 37.38
CA ALA A 783 14.66 -14.51 38.46
C ALA A 783 15.56 -13.37 37.94
N HIS A 784 15.65 -12.27 38.69
CA HIS A 784 16.44 -11.10 38.28
C HIS A 784 17.90 -11.52 38.07
N PRO A 785 18.53 -11.18 36.93
CA PRO A 785 19.82 -11.76 36.53
C PRO A 785 20.95 -11.44 37.52
N GLU A 786 20.92 -10.28 38.18
CA GLU A 786 21.87 -9.92 39.25
C GLU A 786 21.85 -10.88 40.46
N VAL A 787 20.70 -11.49 40.78
CA VAL A 787 20.58 -12.43 41.92
C VAL A 787 21.33 -13.72 41.61
N ARG A 788 21.25 -14.20 40.37
CA ARG A 788 22.06 -15.34 39.89
C ARG A 788 23.54 -14.97 39.78
N ALA A 789 23.85 -13.73 39.40
CA ALA A 789 25.23 -13.21 39.43
C ALA A 789 25.80 -13.23 40.86
N ALA A 790 25.01 -12.82 41.86
CA ALA A 790 25.39 -12.88 43.28
C ALA A 790 25.66 -14.32 43.76
N LEU A 791 24.85 -15.29 43.32
CA LEU A 791 25.11 -16.70 43.61
C LEU A 791 26.42 -17.17 42.95
N GLY A 792 26.65 -16.83 41.68
CA GLY A 792 27.88 -17.19 40.97
C GLY A 792 29.15 -16.62 41.61
N THR A 793 29.15 -15.34 41.97
CA THR A 793 30.28 -14.71 42.67
C THR A 793 30.46 -15.26 44.08
N GLY A 794 29.35 -15.54 44.79
CA GLY A 794 29.37 -16.20 46.09
C GLY A 794 29.95 -17.62 46.04
N LEU A 795 29.62 -18.41 45.00
CA LEU A 795 30.17 -19.74 44.77
C LEU A 795 31.69 -19.70 44.54
N LEU A 796 32.17 -18.74 43.75
CA LEU A 796 33.61 -18.53 43.55
C LEU A 796 34.31 -18.15 44.86
N ALA A 797 33.74 -17.22 45.64
CA ALA A 797 34.28 -16.80 46.94
C ALA A 797 34.28 -17.93 47.99
N ALA A 798 33.40 -18.92 47.83
CA ALA A 798 33.38 -20.15 48.63
C ALA A 798 34.28 -21.28 48.06
N GLY A 799 35.02 -21.04 46.97
CA GLY A 799 35.94 -22.00 46.34
C GLY A 799 35.27 -23.05 45.44
N ARG A 800 33.98 -22.89 45.10
CA ARG A 800 33.21 -23.82 44.25
C ARG A 800 33.24 -23.40 42.78
N SER A 801 34.43 -23.35 42.19
CA SER A 801 34.69 -22.79 40.85
C SER A 801 33.92 -23.47 39.72
N LYS A 802 33.76 -24.80 39.73
CA LYS A 802 32.97 -25.54 38.71
C LYS A 802 31.52 -25.09 38.65
N GLU A 803 30.89 -24.94 39.81
CA GLU A 803 29.49 -24.51 39.91
C GLU A 803 29.34 -23.03 39.56
N ALA A 804 30.32 -22.20 39.94
CA ALA A 804 30.36 -20.80 39.52
C ALA A 804 30.42 -20.67 37.99
N ILE A 805 31.25 -21.46 37.30
CA ILE A 805 31.31 -21.49 35.83
C ILE A 805 29.95 -21.85 35.24
N GLN A 806 29.31 -22.90 35.76
CA GLN A 806 28.01 -23.36 35.28
C GLN A 806 26.95 -22.26 35.44
N VAL A 807 26.79 -21.72 36.64
CA VAL A 807 25.78 -20.68 36.94
C VAL A 807 26.00 -19.41 36.10
N ILE A 808 27.25 -18.96 35.95
CA ILE A 808 27.54 -17.75 35.17
C ILE A 808 27.34 -17.99 33.67
N ARG A 809 27.64 -19.17 33.14
CA ARG A 809 27.36 -19.47 31.71
C ARG A 809 25.88 -19.59 31.41
N GLU A 810 25.14 -20.27 32.28
CA GLU A 810 23.68 -20.34 32.20
C GLU A 810 23.02 -18.95 32.32
N LEU A 811 23.71 -17.98 32.94
CA LEU A 811 23.28 -16.59 33.00
C LEU A 811 23.63 -15.80 31.73
N LEU A 812 24.84 -15.94 31.18
CA LEU A 812 25.33 -15.08 30.10
C LEU A 812 24.92 -15.52 28.69
N THR A 813 24.67 -16.80 28.46
CA THR A 813 24.51 -17.36 27.11
C THR A 813 23.08 -17.42 26.53
N PRO A 814 21.99 -17.59 27.30
CA PRO A 814 20.67 -17.89 26.73
C PRO A 814 20.05 -16.74 25.92
N ASP A 815 20.03 -15.53 26.47
CA ASP A 815 19.23 -14.43 25.92
C ASP A 815 19.98 -13.09 25.89
N ALA A 816 19.67 -12.28 24.87
CA ALA A 816 20.33 -11.01 24.63
C ALA A 816 19.98 -9.93 25.66
N GLU A 817 18.74 -9.98 26.18
CA GLU A 817 18.21 -8.97 27.10
C GLU A 817 18.86 -9.07 28.48
N THR A 818 19.09 -10.29 28.98
CA THR A 818 19.80 -10.55 30.23
C THR A 818 21.20 -9.96 30.19
N LEU A 819 21.92 -10.12 29.08
CA LEU A 819 23.27 -9.59 28.94
C LEU A 819 23.28 -8.04 28.94
N LEU A 820 22.27 -7.42 28.32
CA LEU A 820 22.05 -5.97 28.39
C LEU A 820 21.69 -5.49 29.80
N ARG A 821 20.79 -6.20 30.52
CA ARG A 821 20.42 -5.87 31.91
C ARG A 821 21.60 -6.00 32.86
N LEU A 822 22.46 -6.99 32.65
CA LEU A 822 23.70 -7.15 33.42
C LEU A 822 24.71 -6.04 33.14
N ALA A 823 24.65 -5.38 31.98
CA ALA A 823 25.54 -4.28 31.66
C ALA A 823 25.27 -3.01 32.48
N GLU A 824 24.32 -3.03 33.43
CA GLU A 824 24.07 -1.94 34.39
C GLU A 824 24.76 -2.14 35.75
N PRO A 825 24.89 -1.09 36.59
CA PRO A 825 25.39 -1.20 37.96
C PRO A 825 24.49 -2.05 38.87
N SER A 826 25.06 -2.56 39.98
CA SER A 826 24.32 -3.35 40.96
C SER A 826 23.19 -2.55 41.63
N ALA A 827 21.98 -3.11 41.65
CA ALA A 827 20.78 -2.45 42.18
C ALA A 827 20.35 -2.96 43.57
N PHE A 828 20.82 -4.14 44.00
CA PHE A 828 20.30 -4.79 45.23
C PHE A 828 20.99 -4.32 46.51
N SER A 829 22.24 -3.85 46.42
CA SER A 829 23.00 -3.43 47.59
C SER A 829 24.00 -2.34 47.25
N THR A 830 23.93 -1.25 48.00
CA THR A 830 24.89 -0.14 47.98
C THR A 830 26.06 -0.35 48.95
N ILE A 831 26.02 -1.42 49.74
CA ILE A 831 27.08 -1.76 50.69
C ILE A 831 28.21 -2.42 49.91
N ARG A 832 29.37 -1.75 49.87
CA ARG A 832 30.55 -2.15 49.08
C ARG A 832 30.98 -3.60 49.26
N MET A 833 30.83 -4.15 50.47
CA MET A 833 31.23 -5.53 50.80
C MET A 833 30.11 -6.57 50.58
N ALA A 834 28.92 -6.12 50.20
CA ALA A 834 27.72 -6.92 50.07
C ALA A 834 26.97 -6.63 48.76
N THR A 835 27.72 -6.35 47.69
CA THR A 835 27.23 -6.05 46.35
C THR A 835 27.94 -6.91 45.32
N VAL A 836 27.29 -7.21 44.19
CA VAL A 836 27.87 -8.03 43.12
C VAL A 836 28.96 -7.26 42.38
N ALA A 837 28.72 -5.97 42.14
CA ALA A 837 29.63 -5.08 41.42
C ALA A 837 29.79 -3.77 42.20
N ALA A 838 30.86 -3.69 43.00
CA ALA A 838 31.17 -2.49 43.79
C ALA A 838 31.55 -1.28 42.90
N THR A 839 32.11 -1.55 41.71
CA THR A 839 32.46 -0.57 40.70
C THR A 839 32.19 -1.18 39.32
N GLY A 840 31.72 -0.38 38.37
CA GLY A 840 31.40 -0.86 37.02
C GLY A 840 30.02 -1.52 36.93
N THR A 841 29.93 -2.59 36.15
CA THR A 841 28.65 -3.25 35.79
C THR A 841 28.59 -4.67 36.36
N VAL A 842 27.37 -5.20 36.53
CA VAL A 842 27.17 -6.59 36.97
C VAL A 842 27.75 -7.58 35.94
N LEU A 843 27.69 -7.25 34.65
CA LEU A 843 28.28 -8.02 33.56
C LEU A 843 29.79 -8.11 33.72
N GLY A 844 30.47 -7.00 34.01
CA GLY A 844 31.91 -7.00 34.25
C GLY A 844 32.30 -7.86 35.45
N ALA A 845 31.50 -7.83 36.52
CA ALA A 845 31.68 -8.73 37.67
C ALA A 845 31.46 -10.21 37.29
N CYS A 846 30.45 -10.52 36.46
CA CYS A 846 30.22 -11.88 35.96
C CYS A 846 31.37 -12.37 35.08
N LEU A 847 31.87 -11.54 34.16
CA LEU A 847 32.99 -11.88 33.29
C LEU A 847 34.28 -12.04 34.08
N ALA A 848 34.55 -11.19 35.08
CA ALA A 848 35.68 -11.36 35.99
C ALA A 848 35.55 -12.64 36.83
N CYS A 849 34.35 -12.96 37.31
CA CYS A 849 34.06 -14.20 38.01
C CYS A 849 34.32 -15.42 37.12
N LEU A 850 33.85 -15.40 35.87
CA LEU A 850 34.05 -16.48 34.91
C LEU A 850 35.53 -16.63 34.53
N ASP A 851 36.24 -15.52 34.31
CA ASP A 851 37.69 -15.49 34.03
C ASP A 851 38.49 -16.15 35.18
N SER A 852 38.21 -15.74 36.42
CA SER A 852 38.89 -16.28 37.60
C SER A 852 38.55 -17.76 37.80
N ALA A 853 37.28 -18.14 37.69
CA ALA A 853 36.86 -19.52 37.90
C ALA A 853 37.45 -20.47 36.86
N LEU A 854 37.49 -20.07 35.57
CA LEU A 854 38.14 -20.83 34.50
C LEU A 854 39.66 -20.91 34.70
N GLY A 855 40.28 -19.84 35.22
CA GLY A 855 41.68 -19.83 35.62
C GLY A 855 41.99 -20.85 36.71
N THR A 856 41.16 -20.90 37.77
CA THR A 856 41.31 -21.87 38.87
C THR A 856 41.12 -23.32 38.40
N GLU A 857 40.18 -23.56 37.47
CA GLU A 857 39.93 -24.90 36.91
C GLU A 857 40.91 -25.30 35.80
N GLY A 858 41.90 -24.46 35.47
CA GLY A 858 42.91 -24.79 34.45
C GLY A 858 42.35 -24.87 33.03
N ARG A 859 41.40 -24.00 32.67
CA ARG A 859 40.75 -23.93 31.35
C ARG A 859 41.16 -22.65 30.58
N PRO A 860 42.46 -22.48 30.23
CA PRO A 860 43.00 -21.22 29.69
C PRO A 860 42.41 -20.85 28.32
N GLU A 861 42.03 -21.87 27.54
CA GLU A 861 41.45 -21.72 26.21
C GLU A 861 40.06 -21.05 26.25
N GLU A 862 39.22 -21.46 27.19
CA GLU A 862 37.89 -20.88 27.39
C GLU A 862 37.97 -19.51 28.07
N ARG A 863 38.93 -19.37 28.99
CA ARG A 863 39.25 -18.10 29.62
C ARG A 863 39.58 -17.03 28.58
N LEU A 864 40.25 -17.41 27.49
CA LEU A 864 40.62 -16.52 26.41
C LEU A 864 39.42 -15.82 25.76
N ALA A 865 38.32 -16.54 25.53
CA ALA A 865 37.10 -15.95 24.97
C ALA A 865 36.49 -14.93 25.93
N VAL A 866 36.56 -15.18 27.25
CA VAL A 866 36.13 -14.21 28.27
C VAL A 866 37.02 -12.96 28.23
N GLU A 867 38.34 -13.13 28.12
CA GLU A 867 39.26 -12.00 27.97
C GLU A 867 38.98 -11.19 26.70
N GLU A 868 38.66 -11.83 25.57
CA GLU A 868 38.27 -11.15 24.32
C GLU A 868 37.00 -10.31 24.50
N VAL A 869 35.96 -10.85 25.14
CA VAL A 869 34.72 -10.10 25.43
C VAL A 869 35.02 -8.91 26.35
N ARG A 870 35.79 -9.11 27.42
CA ARG A 870 36.18 -8.03 28.34
C ARG A 870 37.00 -6.95 27.64
N ALA A 871 37.89 -7.33 26.72
CA ALA A 871 38.65 -6.38 25.90
C ALA A 871 37.74 -5.62 24.92
N ALA A 872 36.75 -6.29 24.30
CA ALA A 872 35.77 -5.63 23.43
C ALA A 872 34.92 -4.60 24.19
N LEU A 873 34.62 -4.85 25.47
CA LEU A 873 33.88 -3.95 26.36
C LEU A 873 34.75 -2.89 27.05
N GLY A 874 36.06 -2.86 26.80
CA GLY A 874 36.99 -1.88 27.38
C GLY A 874 37.37 -2.12 28.84
N GLU A 875 37.17 -3.34 29.37
CA GLU A 875 37.48 -3.71 30.76
C GLU A 875 38.93 -4.16 30.99
N ILE A 876 39.70 -4.32 29.91
CA ILE A 876 41.11 -4.74 29.97
C ILE A 876 41.99 -3.63 29.39
N GLY A 877 43.18 -3.43 29.95
CA GLY A 877 44.14 -2.43 29.48
C GLY A 877 44.56 -2.62 28.02
N THR A 878 44.91 -1.51 27.36
CA THR A 878 45.24 -1.41 25.93
C THR A 878 46.33 -2.39 25.50
N ASP A 879 47.39 -2.55 26.30
CA ASP A 879 48.53 -3.42 25.97
C ASP A 879 48.13 -4.89 25.87
N ARG A 880 47.27 -5.35 26.78
CA ARG A 880 46.75 -6.71 26.76
C ARG A 880 45.80 -6.89 25.58
N ALA A 881 44.93 -5.92 25.30
CA ALA A 881 44.04 -5.96 24.13
C ALA A 881 44.82 -6.01 22.80
N VAL A 882 45.96 -5.32 22.68
CA VAL A 882 46.86 -5.40 21.51
C VAL A 882 47.46 -6.81 21.39
N LYS A 883 47.92 -7.41 22.50
CA LYS A 883 48.43 -8.80 22.49
C LYS A 883 47.37 -9.81 22.07
N LEU A 884 46.11 -9.64 22.48
CA LEU A 884 45.01 -10.51 22.05
C LEU A 884 44.82 -10.45 20.52
N ARG A 885 44.86 -9.25 19.92
CA ARG A 885 44.74 -9.04 18.46
C ARG A 885 45.97 -9.50 17.65
N GLY A 886 47.12 -9.65 18.30
CA GLY A 886 48.38 -10.05 17.64
C GLY A 886 48.49 -11.54 17.31
N ARG A 887 47.54 -12.37 17.74
CA ARG A 887 47.56 -13.83 17.58
C ARG A 887 47.43 -14.26 16.09
N ARG A 888 48.13 -15.32 15.67
CA ARG A 888 48.11 -15.90 14.29
C ARG A 888 47.94 -17.43 14.27
N LEU A 889 46.94 -17.94 13.54
CA LEU A 889 46.55 -19.35 13.64
C LEU A 889 47.69 -20.24 13.11
N GLU A 890 47.75 -21.47 13.58
CA GLU A 890 48.73 -22.41 13.05
C GLU A 890 48.49 -22.68 11.55
N PRO A 891 49.54 -22.98 10.76
CA PRO A 891 49.41 -23.20 9.33
C PRO A 891 48.42 -24.30 8.94
N GLU A 892 48.22 -25.32 9.78
CA GLU A 892 47.33 -26.46 9.52
C GLU A 892 45.88 -26.24 9.95
N VAL A 893 45.60 -25.12 10.64
CA VAL A 893 44.28 -24.74 11.15
C VAL A 893 43.61 -23.75 10.17
N PRO A 894 42.29 -23.81 9.96
CA PRO A 894 41.33 -24.82 10.46
C PRO A 894 41.52 -26.22 9.84
N PHE A 895 41.25 -27.27 10.61
CA PHE A 895 41.42 -28.66 10.16
C PHE A 895 40.52 -29.00 8.97
N THR A 896 41.10 -29.71 7.99
CA THR A 896 40.39 -30.12 6.76
C THR A 896 39.25 -31.07 7.09
N GLY A 897 38.06 -30.82 6.51
CA GLY A 897 36.87 -31.64 6.70
C GLY A 897 36.20 -31.54 8.08
N ALA A 898 36.68 -30.71 9.00
CA ALA A 898 36.14 -30.64 10.37
C ALA A 898 34.67 -30.21 10.43
N LEU A 899 34.20 -29.47 9.42
CA LEU A 899 32.82 -29.01 9.27
C LEU A 899 32.22 -29.43 7.91
N ALA A 900 32.64 -30.55 7.33
CA ALA A 900 32.11 -31.01 6.04
C ALA A 900 30.87 -31.89 6.21
N GLY A 901 29.95 -31.83 5.24
CA GLY A 901 28.79 -32.73 5.17
C GLY A 901 27.84 -32.60 6.37
N SER A 902 27.52 -33.73 7.02
CA SER A 902 26.61 -33.76 8.18
C SER A 902 27.10 -32.94 9.37
N GLU A 903 28.40 -32.63 9.42
CA GLU A 903 29.00 -31.89 10.53
C GLU A 903 28.64 -30.41 10.54
N LEU A 904 28.19 -29.86 9.39
CA LEU A 904 27.74 -28.46 9.30
C LEU A 904 26.64 -28.13 10.31
N VAL A 905 25.75 -29.09 10.58
CA VAL A 905 24.56 -28.95 11.44
C VAL A 905 24.92 -28.51 12.87
N HIS A 906 26.11 -28.87 13.37
CA HIS A 906 26.56 -28.50 14.71
C HIS A 906 26.74 -26.99 14.87
N THR A 907 27.12 -26.30 13.80
CA THR A 907 27.30 -24.84 13.81
C THR A 907 26.03 -24.07 13.47
N LEU A 908 24.99 -24.77 12.99
CA LEU A 908 23.71 -24.18 12.64
C LEU A 908 22.86 -23.90 13.87
N VAL A 909 22.30 -22.69 13.93
CA VAL A 909 21.23 -22.36 14.89
C VAL A 909 19.94 -23.13 14.54
N PRO A 910 19.05 -23.40 15.50
CA PRO A 910 17.85 -24.20 15.27
C PRO A 910 17.01 -23.77 14.07
N GLU A 911 16.89 -22.46 13.83
CA GLU A 911 16.12 -21.88 12.72
C GLU A 911 16.70 -22.21 11.34
N ALA A 912 18.02 -22.47 11.25
CA ALA A 912 18.70 -22.88 10.03
C ALA A 912 18.73 -24.40 9.83
N ARG A 913 18.42 -25.20 10.86
CA ARG A 913 18.37 -26.68 10.79
C ARG A 913 17.08 -27.12 10.10
N SER A 914 17.02 -26.85 8.81
CA SER A 914 15.84 -27.04 7.98
C SER A 914 16.15 -27.87 6.74
N PRO A 915 15.24 -28.73 6.27
CA PRO A 915 15.35 -29.40 4.97
C PRO A 915 15.52 -28.42 3.79
N LEU A 916 15.22 -27.14 3.98
CA LEU A 916 15.48 -26.08 3.00
C LEU A 916 16.97 -25.93 2.66
N VAL A 917 17.88 -26.28 3.58
CA VAL A 917 19.32 -26.32 3.29
C VAL A 917 19.60 -27.37 2.21
N ASP A 918 19.04 -28.57 2.34
CA ASP A 918 19.25 -29.65 1.37
C ASP A 918 18.66 -29.30 -0.01
N VAL A 919 17.51 -28.63 -0.03
CA VAL A 919 16.90 -28.09 -1.26
C VAL A 919 17.82 -27.04 -1.89
N ALA A 920 18.34 -26.10 -1.09
CA ALA A 920 19.25 -25.06 -1.57
C ALA A 920 20.55 -25.64 -2.14
N VAL A 921 21.16 -26.61 -1.45
CA VAL A 921 22.34 -27.35 -1.92
C VAL A 921 22.04 -28.08 -3.23
N ALA A 922 20.87 -28.72 -3.35
CA ALA A 922 20.47 -29.42 -4.58
C ALA A 922 20.35 -28.47 -5.79
N ILE A 923 19.87 -27.24 -5.60
CA ILE A 923 19.70 -26.27 -6.69
C ILE A 923 20.88 -25.32 -6.89
N GLN A 924 21.86 -25.29 -5.98
CA GLN A 924 23.01 -24.39 -6.05
C GLN A 924 23.70 -24.37 -7.44
N PRO A 925 23.99 -25.51 -8.11
CA PRO A 925 24.64 -25.51 -9.42
C PRO A 925 23.81 -24.85 -10.54
N ILE A 926 22.50 -24.78 -10.37
CA ILE A 926 21.57 -24.21 -11.37
C ILE A 926 21.01 -22.85 -10.96
N ALA A 927 21.33 -22.36 -9.75
CA ALA A 927 20.75 -21.15 -9.18
C ALA A 927 21.01 -19.90 -10.03
N ALA A 928 22.24 -19.74 -10.54
CA ALA A 928 22.59 -18.61 -11.41
C ALA A 928 21.75 -18.60 -12.70
N LYS A 929 21.59 -19.77 -13.34
CA LYS A 929 20.78 -19.93 -14.56
C LYS A 929 19.28 -19.73 -14.29
N ALA A 930 18.78 -20.21 -13.16
CA ALA A 930 17.38 -20.06 -12.76
C ALA A 930 17.02 -18.58 -12.50
N LEU A 931 17.92 -17.84 -11.83
CA LEU A 931 17.78 -16.42 -11.52
C LEU A 931 18.21 -15.49 -12.66
N ARG A 932 18.78 -16.03 -13.75
CA ARG A 932 19.41 -15.25 -14.85
C ARG A 932 20.49 -14.30 -14.35
N PHE A 933 21.24 -14.73 -13.34
CA PHE A 933 22.35 -13.97 -12.78
C PHE A 933 23.59 -14.09 -13.68
N ASP A 934 24.25 -12.97 -13.95
CA ASP A 934 25.51 -12.88 -14.71
C ASP A 934 26.54 -12.07 -13.91
N LEU A 935 27.69 -12.68 -13.63
CA LEU A 935 28.77 -12.04 -12.89
C LEU A 935 29.37 -10.86 -13.65
N GLY A 936 29.37 -10.89 -14.99
CA GLY A 936 29.90 -9.81 -15.83
C GLY A 936 29.15 -8.48 -15.66
N ALA A 937 27.86 -8.54 -15.26
CA ALA A 937 27.06 -7.35 -14.99
C ALA A 937 27.57 -6.51 -13.81
N LEU A 938 28.41 -7.09 -12.94
CA LEU A 938 29.01 -6.40 -11.79
C LEU A 938 30.31 -5.66 -12.13
N GLY A 939 30.70 -5.61 -13.41
CA GLY A 939 31.98 -4.99 -13.83
C GLY A 939 33.21 -5.80 -13.44
N VAL A 940 33.03 -7.05 -13.00
CA VAL A 940 34.10 -7.98 -12.63
C VAL A 940 34.58 -8.73 -13.87
N SER A 941 35.89 -8.75 -14.10
CA SER A 941 36.48 -9.41 -15.26
C SER A 941 37.35 -10.61 -14.86
N SER A 942 37.74 -11.41 -15.84
CA SER A 942 38.71 -12.49 -15.62
C SER A 942 40.09 -12.00 -15.17
N ARG A 943 40.40 -10.70 -15.30
CA ARG A 943 41.66 -10.10 -14.83
C ARG A 943 41.68 -9.86 -13.32
N ASP A 944 40.52 -9.71 -12.71
CA ASP A 944 40.37 -9.52 -11.26
C ASP A 944 40.41 -10.85 -10.50
N ARG A 945 40.43 -11.98 -11.23
CA ARG A 945 40.40 -13.33 -10.67
C ARG A 945 41.74 -13.70 -10.05
N ILE A 946 41.68 -14.23 -8.83
CA ILE A 946 42.79 -14.82 -8.12
C ILE A 946 42.68 -16.34 -8.20
N GLY A 947 43.58 -16.95 -8.97
CA GLY A 947 43.70 -18.38 -9.17
C GLY A 947 44.39 -19.12 -8.02
N PRO A 948 44.20 -20.45 -7.91
CA PRO A 948 44.84 -21.27 -6.88
C PRO A 948 46.37 -21.25 -6.87
N ARG A 949 46.99 -20.91 -8.02
CA ARG A 949 48.45 -20.91 -8.20
C ARG A 949 49.09 -19.53 -8.06
N ASP A 950 48.31 -18.49 -7.81
CA ASP A 950 48.79 -17.11 -7.80
C ASP A 950 49.54 -16.75 -6.50
N GLY A 951 49.52 -17.63 -5.50
CA GLY A 951 50.23 -17.42 -4.22
C GLY A 951 49.66 -16.31 -3.34
N HIS A 952 48.46 -15.79 -3.66
CA HIS A 952 47.85 -14.69 -2.92
C HIS A 952 47.39 -15.13 -1.51
N PRO A 953 47.73 -14.40 -0.43
CA PRO A 953 47.45 -14.82 0.95
C PRO A 953 45.95 -15.02 1.24
N THR A 954 45.10 -14.11 0.76
CA THR A 954 43.63 -14.22 0.90
C THR A 954 43.07 -15.48 0.22
N ARG A 955 43.67 -15.94 -0.89
CA ARG A 955 43.27 -17.19 -1.55
C ARG A 955 43.62 -18.39 -0.68
N HIS A 956 44.80 -18.39 -0.06
CA HIS A 956 45.22 -19.45 0.87
C HIS A 956 44.26 -19.58 2.07
N TYR A 957 43.87 -18.45 2.67
CA TYR A 957 42.86 -18.42 3.73
C TYR A 957 41.50 -18.98 3.26
N ALA A 958 41.04 -18.57 2.08
CA ALA A 958 39.80 -19.08 1.50
C ALA A 958 39.86 -20.59 1.23
N GLU A 959 41.00 -21.10 0.74
CA GLU A 959 41.19 -22.52 0.47
C GLU A 959 41.25 -23.38 1.73
N LYS A 960 41.81 -22.86 2.83
CA LYS A 960 41.76 -23.54 4.14
C LYS A 960 40.32 -23.67 4.63
N ILE A 961 39.57 -22.57 4.59
CA ILE A 961 38.16 -22.56 5.01
C ILE A 961 37.32 -23.46 4.11
N ALA A 962 37.50 -23.40 2.80
CA ALA A 962 36.80 -24.24 1.84
C ALA A 962 37.06 -25.73 2.11
N ARG A 963 38.31 -26.12 2.37
CA ARG A 963 38.67 -27.50 2.76
C ARG A 963 38.05 -27.92 4.10
N CYS A 964 37.96 -27.02 5.07
CA CYS A 964 37.29 -27.29 6.34
C CYS A 964 35.79 -27.58 6.16
N LEU A 965 35.13 -26.82 5.28
CA LEU A 965 33.70 -26.91 4.98
C LEU A 965 33.34 -27.96 3.90
N GLY A 966 34.34 -28.60 3.28
CA GLY A 966 34.13 -29.59 2.21
C GLY A 966 33.74 -28.99 0.85
N ILE A 967 34.09 -27.73 0.59
CA ILE A 967 33.85 -27.04 -0.69
C ILE A 967 34.99 -27.36 -1.65
N GLU A 968 34.67 -28.04 -2.76
CA GLU A 968 35.66 -28.49 -3.74
C GLU A 968 36.21 -27.35 -4.60
N ASN A 969 35.33 -26.46 -5.09
CA ASN A 969 35.69 -25.42 -6.05
C ASN A 969 34.98 -24.08 -5.72
N PHE A 970 35.72 -22.98 -5.84
CA PHE A 970 35.21 -21.61 -5.76
C PHE A 970 36.13 -20.65 -6.53
N GLU A 971 35.57 -19.54 -6.98
CA GLU A 971 36.31 -18.44 -7.59
C GLU A 971 36.47 -17.28 -6.62
N LEU A 972 37.60 -16.56 -6.70
CA LEU A 972 37.87 -15.37 -5.88
C LEU A 972 38.25 -14.22 -6.80
N TYR A 973 37.56 -13.10 -6.65
CA TYR A 973 37.78 -11.87 -7.40
C TYR A 973 37.99 -10.71 -6.44
N LEU A 974 39.14 -10.03 -6.54
CA LEU A 974 39.39 -8.79 -5.80
C LEU A 974 39.59 -7.66 -6.79
N THR A 975 38.75 -6.63 -6.72
CA THR A 975 38.76 -5.52 -7.70
C THR A 975 38.71 -4.16 -7.01
N ALA A 976 39.36 -3.16 -7.60
CA ALA A 976 39.37 -1.79 -7.10
C ALA A 976 38.01 -1.09 -7.27
N SER A 977 37.16 -1.61 -8.17
CA SER A 977 35.81 -1.08 -8.42
C SER A 977 34.79 -1.45 -7.35
N TRP A 978 35.15 -2.38 -6.45
CA TRP A 978 34.25 -2.87 -5.40
C TRP A 978 34.27 -1.95 -4.18
N ASN A 979 33.09 -1.46 -3.78
CA ASN A 979 32.92 -0.70 -2.54
C ASN A 979 32.12 -1.52 -1.52
N GLY A 980 32.63 -1.62 -0.29
CA GLY A 980 31.98 -2.32 0.82
C GLY A 980 32.52 -3.73 1.09
N ALA A 981 31.75 -4.54 1.82
CA ALA A 981 32.15 -5.89 2.23
C ALA A 981 32.24 -6.86 1.05
N ILE A 982 33.08 -7.90 1.20
CA ILE A 982 33.11 -9.05 0.29
C ILE A 982 31.76 -9.77 0.29
N ARG A 983 31.34 -10.28 -0.87
CA ARG A 983 30.10 -11.05 -1.06
C ARG A 983 30.36 -12.35 -1.83
N VAL A 984 29.38 -13.25 -1.81
CA VAL A 984 29.35 -14.48 -2.62
C VAL A 984 28.16 -14.44 -3.55
N TYR A 985 28.37 -14.90 -4.78
CA TYR A 985 27.39 -14.89 -5.86
C TYR A 985 27.09 -16.31 -6.36
N PRO A 986 25.87 -16.55 -6.86
CA PRO A 986 25.52 -17.85 -7.42
C PRO A 986 26.31 -18.12 -8.70
N GLY A 987 26.85 -19.34 -8.81
CA GLY A 987 27.65 -19.82 -9.92
C GLY A 987 28.04 -21.29 -9.71
N ASP A 988 28.50 -21.95 -10.76
CA ASP A 988 29.08 -23.30 -10.68
C ASP A 988 30.48 -23.27 -11.33
N PRO A 989 31.55 -23.03 -10.55
CA PRO A 989 31.59 -22.89 -9.09
C PRO A 989 31.13 -21.51 -8.55
N PRO A 990 30.80 -21.37 -7.25
CA PRO A 990 30.41 -20.09 -6.64
C PRO A 990 31.55 -19.07 -6.64
N ALA A 991 31.21 -17.79 -6.81
CA ALA A 991 32.18 -16.70 -6.94
C ALA A 991 32.15 -15.76 -5.74
N LEU A 992 33.31 -15.59 -5.08
CA LEU A 992 33.53 -14.59 -4.03
C LEU A 992 34.10 -13.32 -4.66
N VAL A 993 33.49 -12.17 -4.38
CA VAL A 993 33.86 -10.88 -4.98
C VAL A 993 33.99 -9.83 -3.88
N GLY A 994 35.12 -9.13 -3.83
CA GLY A 994 35.38 -8.12 -2.80
C GLY A 994 36.39 -7.05 -3.20
N PRO A 995 36.66 -6.09 -2.28
CA PRO A 995 37.61 -5.01 -2.52
C PRO A 995 39.06 -5.48 -2.34
N LEU A 996 40.00 -4.79 -3.01
CA LEU A 996 41.44 -5.00 -2.80
C LEU A 996 41.85 -4.81 -1.33
N LEU A 997 41.18 -3.90 -0.62
CA LEU A 997 41.40 -3.62 0.81
C LEU A 997 41.24 -4.87 1.70
N LEU A 998 40.50 -5.90 1.26
CA LEU A 998 40.37 -7.14 2.02
C LEU A 998 41.73 -7.77 2.31
N ALA A 999 42.68 -7.69 1.37
CA ALA A 999 44.01 -8.25 1.52
C ALA A 999 44.86 -7.52 2.58
N GLU A 1000 44.50 -6.28 2.93
CA GLU A 1000 45.18 -5.44 3.92
C GLU A 1000 44.65 -5.65 5.35
N LEU A 1001 43.51 -6.34 5.51
CA LEU A 1001 42.95 -6.65 6.83
C LEU A 1001 43.80 -7.69 7.56
N SER A 1002 43.65 -7.77 8.89
CA SER A 1002 44.31 -8.82 9.66
C SER A 1002 43.85 -10.22 9.25
N GLU A 1003 44.68 -11.24 9.54
CA GLU A 1003 44.36 -12.64 9.25
C GLU A 1003 42.97 -13.05 9.80
N SER A 1004 42.67 -12.68 11.05
CA SER A 1004 41.39 -13.03 11.68
C SER A 1004 40.20 -12.32 11.03
N GLU A 1005 40.35 -11.06 10.61
CA GLU A 1005 39.32 -10.32 9.86
C GLU A 1005 39.07 -10.94 8.47
N GLN A 1006 40.14 -11.31 7.74
CA GLN A 1006 40.02 -11.99 6.44
C GLN A 1006 39.35 -13.36 6.58
N MET A 1007 39.79 -14.17 7.55
CA MET A 1007 39.23 -15.49 7.81
C MET A 1007 37.75 -15.41 8.23
N PHE A 1008 37.37 -14.42 9.04
CA PHE A 1008 35.98 -14.19 9.42
C PHE A 1008 35.13 -13.80 8.20
N ALA A 1009 35.61 -12.86 7.38
CA ALA A 1009 34.92 -12.43 6.17
C ALA A 1009 34.67 -13.59 5.19
N LEU A 1010 35.71 -14.37 4.91
CA LEU A 1010 35.66 -15.52 4.01
C LEU A 1010 34.83 -16.67 4.61
N GLY A 1011 34.93 -16.89 5.92
CA GLY A 1011 34.18 -17.91 6.66
C GLY A 1011 32.68 -17.77 6.52
N ARG A 1012 32.16 -16.54 6.63
CA ARG A 1012 30.72 -16.25 6.45
C ARG A 1012 30.24 -16.66 5.06
N LEU A 1013 30.99 -16.26 4.04
CA LEU A 1013 30.60 -16.45 2.64
C LEU A 1013 30.77 -17.89 2.17
N LEU A 1014 31.83 -18.57 2.61
CA LEU A 1014 32.04 -19.98 2.31
C LEU A 1014 31.04 -20.85 3.07
N MET A 1015 30.66 -20.49 4.31
CA MET A 1015 29.55 -21.16 4.99
C MET A 1015 28.24 -21.01 4.18
N ARG A 1016 27.95 -19.82 3.67
CA ARG A 1016 26.80 -19.61 2.78
C ARG A 1016 26.87 -20.47 1.51
N ALA A 1017 28.06 -20.61 0.93
CA ALA A 1017 28.29 -21.49 -0.21
C ALA A 1017 28.10 -22.97 0.14
N ALA A 1018 28.51 -23.41 1.33
CA ALA A 1018 28.29 -24.77 1.82
C ALA A 1018 26.81 -25.08 2.05
N LEU A 1019 26.01 -24.08 2.45
CA LEU A 1019 24.56 -24.19 2.63
C LEU A 1019 23.74 -24.05 1.33
N GLY A 1020 24.39 -23.83 0.18
CA GLY A 1020 23.70 -23.70 -1.11
C GLY A 1020 22.87 -22.43 -1.32
N VAL A 1021 23.00 -21.44 -0.44
CA VAL A 1021 22.20 -20.20 -0.43
C VAL A 1021 23.02 -18.98 -0.88
N THR A 1022 23.90 -19.15 -1.86
CA THR A 1022 24.77 -18.07 -2.39
C THR A 1022 24.02 -16.89 -2.99
N TRP A 1023 22.75 -17.07 -3.32
CA TRP A 1023 21.85 -16.05 -3.88
C TRP A 1023 21.14 -15.20 -2.80
N LEU A 1024 21.30 -15.51 -1.51
CA LEU A 1024 20.49 -14.94 -0.41
C LEU A 1024 20.60 -13.41 -0.25
N ASP A 1025 21.73 -12.80 -0.64
CA ASP A 1025 21.94 -11.34 -0.58
C ASP A 1025 21.53 -10.62 -1.86
N GLU A 1026 21.30 -11.35 -2.95
CA GLU A 1026 21.07 -10.80 -4.29
C GLU A 1026 19.59 -10.75 -4.68
N VAL A 1027 18.75 -11.43 -3.92
CA VAL A 1027 17.31 -11.48 -4.14
C VAL A 1027 16.56 -11.14 -2.85
N SER A 1028 15.35 -10.60 -2.98
CA SER A 1028 14.50 -10.36 -1.82
C SER A 1028 14.08 -11.67 -1.16
N SER A 1029 13.69 -11.62 0.12
CA SER A 1029 13.21 -12.81 0.85
C SER A 1029 12.02 -13.50 0.17
N GLU A 1030 11.19 -12.74 -0.55
CA GLU A 1030 10.07 -13.28 -1.33
C GLU A 1030 10.54 -14.07 -2.55
N ILE A 1031 11.51 -13.54 -3.32
CA ILE A 1031 12.08 -14.21 -4.49
C ILE A 1031 12.86 -15.45 -4.06
N ALA A 1032 13.60 -15.35 -2.97
CA ALA A 1032 14.33 -16.44 -2.34
C ALA A 1032 13.42 -17.62 -1.92
N ASP A 1033 12.33 -17.32 -1.22
CA ASP A 1033 11.32 -18.31 -0.84
C ASP A 1033 10.64 -18.90 -2.08
N ALA A 1034 10.26 -18.06 -3.03
CA ALA A 1034 9.68 -18.49 -4.30
C ALA A 1034 10.64 -19.36 -5.13
N LEU A 1035 11.96 -19.15 -5.06
CA LEU A 1035 12.97 -19.96 -5.73
C LEU A 1035 12.98 -21.40 -5.17
N LEU A 1036 12.96 -21.55 -3.84
CA LEU A 1036 12.88 -22.84 -3.17
C LEU A 1036 11.53 -23.53 -3.45
N MET A 1037 10.42 -22.81 -3.36
CA MET A 1037 9.09 -23.33 -3.72
C MET A 1037 9.02 -23.80 -5.18
N SER A 1038 9.59 -23.02 -6.11
CA SER A 1038 9.64 -23.35 -7.54
C SER A 1038 10.49 -24.58 -7.84
N ALA A 1039 11.59 -24.79 -7.08
CA ALA A 1039 12.41 -25.98 -7.18
C ALA A 1039 11.60 -27.24 -6.87
N ILE A 1040 10.84 -27.24 -5.76
CA ILE A 1040 9.98 -28.37 -5.39
C ILE A 1040 8.84 -28.57 -6.41
N ARG A 1041 8.25 -27.49 -6.93
CA ARG A 1041 7.21 -27.57 -7.97
C ARG A 1041 7.68 -28.16 -9.30
N CYS A 1042 8.99 -28.27 -9.52
CA CYS A 1042 9.53 -28.98 -10.70
C CYS A 1042 9.41 -30.50 -10.58
N VAL A 1043 9.26 -31.05 -9.38
CA VAL A 1043 9.14 -32.49 -9.10
C VAL A 1043 7.75 -32.88 -8.58
N VAL A 1044 7.12 -32.02 -7.79
CA VAL A 1044 5.76 -32.18 -7.29
C VAL A 1044 4.89 -31.03 -7.82
N PRO A 1045 4.21 -31.21 -8.97
CA PRO A 1045 3.31 -30.19 -9.49
C PRO A 1045 2.26 -29.80 -8.44
N HIS A 1046 1.97 -28.50 -8.31
CA HIS A 1046 1.02 -27.95 -7.33
C HIS A 1046 1.44 -28.07 -5.84
N PHE A 1047 2.71 -28.35 -5.53
CA PHE A 1047 3.20 -28.32 -4.14
C PHE A 1047 2.84 -27.01 -3.42
N GLY A 1048 2.15 -27.12 -2.27
CA GLY A 1048 1.66 -26.00 -1.47
C GLY A 1048 0.47 -25.22 -2.04
N SER A 1049 -0.17 -25.69 -3.13
CA SER A 1049 -1.34 -25.03 -3.70
C SER A 1049 -2.53 -25.04 -2.72
N GLY A 1050 -3.14 -23.88 -2.47
CA GLY A 1050 -4.24 -23.73 -1.50
C GLY A 1050 -3.83 -23.64 -0.02
N GLU A 1051 -2.58 -23.99 0.31
CA GLU A 1051 -2.04 -23.94 1.69
C GLU A 1051 -1.19 -22.68 1.96
N ILE A 1052 -0.76 -21.98 0.90
CA ILE A 1052 0.07 -20.77 0.97
C ILE A 1052 -0.71 -19.54 0.50
N SER A 1053 -0.26 -18.34 0.89
CA SER A 1053 -0.91 -17.09 0.49
C SER A 1053 -0.87 -16.86 -1.03
N GLY A 1054 -1.88 -16.18 -1.59
CA GLY A 1054 -1.94 -15.91 -3.03
C GLY A 1054 -0.74 -15.12 -3.57
N GLN A 1055 -0.15 -14.23 -2.77
CA GLN A 1055 1.08 -13.50 -3.12
C GLN A 1055 2.28 -14.46 -3.26
N ARG A 1056 2.45 -15.37 -2.30
CA ARG A 1056 3.52 -16.37 -2.29
C ARG A 1056 3.36 -17.36 -3.45
N ASP A 1057 2.12 -17.76 -3.74
CA ASP A 1057 1.80 -18.62 -4.88
C ASP A 1057 2.13 -17.95 -6.21
N SER A 1058 1.74 -16.69 -6.39
CA SER A 1058 2.08 -15.90 -7.57
C SER A 1058 3.59 -15.74 -7.75
N ALA A 1059 4.34 -15.47 -6.67
CA ALA A 1059 5.79 -15.33 -6.72
C ALA A 1059 6.48 -16.63 -7.17
N ALA A 1060 6.06 -17.78 -6.63
CA ALA A 1060 6.55 -19.09 -7.06
C ALA A 1060 6.20 -19.36 -8.54
N GLN A 1061 4.98 -19.02 -8.98
CA GLN A 1061 4.58 -19.21 -10.38
C GLN A 1061 5.41 -18.37 -11.36
N ASN A 1062 5.87 -17.19 -10.95
CA ASN A 1062 6.70 -16.32 -11.78
C ASN A 1062 8.13 -16.88 -11.99
N ILE A 1063 8.70 -17.53 -10.98
CA ILE A 1063 10.08 -18.09 -11.05
C ILE A 1063 10.10 -19.48 -11.70
N LEU A 1064 9.00 -20.24 -11.56
CA LEU A 1064 8.89 -21.64 -12.02
C LEU A 1064 9.36 -21.88 -13.46
N PRO A 1065 9.02 -21.07 -14.50
CA PRO A 1065 9.49 -21.30 -15.86
C PRO A 1065 11.01 -21.11 -16.03
N GLY A 1066 11.64 -20.28 -15.19
CA GLY A 1066 13.10 -20.13 -15.12
C GLY A 1066 13.75 -21.38 -14.54
N MET A 1067 13.20 -21.88 -13.43
CA MET A 1067 13.65 -23.09 -12.77
C MET A 1067 13.49 -24.33 -13.66
N GLN A 1068 12.35 -24.50 -14.33
CA GLN A 1068 12.08 -25.62 -15.25
C GLN A 1068 13.07 -25.68 -16.44
N ARG A 1069 13.55 -24.53 -16.93
CA ARG A 1069 14.56 -24.47 -17.99
C ARG A 1069 15.99 -24.71 -17.48
N ALA A 1070 16.22 -24.50 -16.19
CA ALA A 1070 17.53 -24.65 -15.57
C ALA A 1070 17.75 -26.07 -15.01
N ILE A 1071 16.70 -26.72 -14.52
CA ILE A 1071 16.78 -28.00 -13.81
C ILE A 1071 17.25 -29.17 -14.69
N GLY A 1072 18.25 -29.92 -14.21
CA GLY A 1072 18.76 -31.13 -14.84
C GLY A 1072 18.29 -32.41 -14.15
N ARG A 1073 18.67 -33.57 -14.72
CA ARG A 1073 18.29 -34.90 -14.19
C ARG A 1073 18.81 -35.15 -12.76
N ARG A 1074 20.02 -34.67 -12.45
CA ARG A 1074 20.65 -34.85 -11.12
C ARG A 1074 19.88 -34.07 -10.05
N GLN A 1075 19.57 -32.81 -10.33
CA GLN A 1075 18.81 -31.94 -9.42
C GLN A 1075 17.39 -32.46 -9.22
N ARG A 1076 16.73 -32.91 -10.31
CA ARG A 1076 15.39 -33.49 -10.24
C ARG A 1076 15.35 -34.69 -9.28
N ARG A 1077 16.27 -35.65 -9.40
CA ARG A 1077 16.35 -36.81 -8.52
C ARG A 1077 16.56 -36.42 -7.05
N ALA A 1078 17.48 -35.50 -6.78
CA ALA A 1078 17.74 -35.03 -5.41
C ALA A 1078 16.50 -34.37 -4.79
N LEU A 1079 15.74 -33.59 -5.57
CA LEU A 1079 14.51 -32.95 -5.09
C LEU A 1079 13.35 -33.94 -4.94
N GLU A 1080 13.26 -34.98 -5.78
CA GLU A 1080 12.29 -36.09 -5.64
C GLU A 1080 12.50 -36.84 -4.32
N ASP A 1081 13.75 -37.07 -3.92
CA ASP A 1081 14.09 -37.74 -2.66
C ASP A 1081 13.75 -36.86 -1.43
N LEU A 1082 13.85 -35.53 -1.55
CA LEU A 1082 13.56 -34.57 -0.47
C LEU A 1082 12.08 -34.21 -0.31
N ALA A 1083 11.32 -34.20 -1.42
CA ALA A 1083 9.94 -33.71 -1.47
C ALA A 1083 8.97 -34.32 -0.42
N PRO A 1084 9.02 -35.63 -0.10
CA PRO A 1084 8.08 -36.23 0.87
C PRO A 1084 8.20 -35.68 2.29
N ASN A 1085 9.35 -35.13 2.66
CA ASN A 1085 9.64 -34.65 4.02
C ASN A 1085 9.42 -33.13 4.17
N LEU A 1086 8.89 -32.46 3.14
CA LEU A 1086 8.69 -31.02 3.10
C LEU A 1086 7.23 -30.63 3.34
N MET A 1087 7.02 -29.58 4.13
CA MET A 1087 5.73 -28.92 4.30
C MET A 1087 5.77 -27.53 3.67
N ALA A 1088 4.77 -27.14 2.88
CA ALA A 1088 4.77 -25.85 2.19
C ALA A 1088 4.72 -24.64 3.15
N SER A 1089 4.33 -24.82 4.42
CA SER A 1089 4.14 -23.75 5.42
C SER A 1089 5.42 -23.33 6.18
N TRP A 1090 6.61 -23.43 5.57
CA TRP A 1090 7.85 -23.01 6.24
C TRP A 1090 7.97 -21.48 6.40
N ASP A 1091 8.67 -21.04 7.46
CA ASP A 1091 9.02 -19.64 7.67
C ASP A 1091 10.40 -19.33 7.06
N PHE A 1092 10.38 -18.81 5.83
CA PHE A 1092 11.61 -18.45 5.13
C PHE A 1092 12.37 -17.30 5.83
N ARG A 1093 11.67 -16.38 6.50
CA ARG A 1093 12.31 -15.26 7.20
C ARG A 1093 13.11 -15.77 8.39
N ALA A 1094 12.52 -16.64 9.20
CA ALA A 1094 13.24 -17.30 10.29
C ALA A 1094 14.44 -18.11 9.78
N PHE A 1095 14.24 -18.87 8.70
CA PHE A 1095 15.33 -19.62 8.03
C PHE A 1095 16.48 -18.69 7.59
N SER A 1096 16.17 -17.60 6.88
CA SER A 1096 17.17 -16.64 6.40
C SER A 1096 17.96 -15.97 7.54
N ILE A 1097 17.27 -15.57 8.61
CA ILE A 1097 17.93 -15.03 9.82
C ILE A 1097 18.82 -16.10 10.46
N GLY A 1098 18.33 -17.34 10.55
CA GLY A 1098 19.08 -18.47 11.08
C GLY A 1098 20.35 -18.75 10.29
N VAL A 1099 20.27 -18.76 8.95
CA VAL A 1099 21.41 -18.94 8.06
C VAL A 1099 22.46 -17.87 8.34
N ARG A 1100 22.07 -16.58 8.35
CA ARG A 1100 23.00 -15.46 8.64
C ARG A 1100 23.65 -15.61 10.02
N ARG A 1101 22.89 -15.95 11.06
CA ARG A 1101 23.44 -16.21 12.41
C ARG A 1101 24.47 -17.35 12.39
N SER A 1102 24.17 -18.42 11.67
CA SER A 1102 25.07 -19.56 11.51
C SER A 1102 26.36 -19.16 10.77
N GLU A 1103 26.27 -18.32 9.73
CA GLU A 1103 27.45 -17.78 9.03
C GLU A 1103 28.39 -17.04 10.01
N TYR A 1104 27.85 -16.22 10.91
CA TYR A 1104 28.66 -15.51 11.91
C TYR A 1104 29.29 -16.46 12.94
N ARG A 1105 28.53 -17.45 13.44
CA ARG A 1105 29.06 -18.49 14.36
C ARG A 1105 30.20 -19.27 13.73
N THR A 1106 29.97 -19.80 12.53
CA THR A 1106 30.96 -20.59 11.79
C THR A 1106 32.18 -19.75 11.46
N ALA A 1107 31.99 -18.49 11.05
CA ALA A 1107 33.10 -17.59 10.78
C ALA A 1107 33.95 -17.28 12.01
N TYR A 1108 33.33 -17.08 13.18
CA TYR A 1108 34.06 -16.93 14.45
C TYR A 1108 34.82 -18.21 14.82
N ILE A 1109 34.18 -19.38 14.64
CA ILE A 1109 34.86 -20.66 14.87
C ILE A 1109 36.06 -20.81 13.96
N LEU A 1110 35.94 -20.47 12.67
CA LEU A 1110 37.02 -20.60 11.69
C LEU A 1110 38.14 -19.56 11.87
N SER A 1111 37.81 -18.35 12.30
CA SER A 1111 38.79 -17.29 12.57
C SER A 1111 39.49 -17.44 13.91
N GLY A 1112 38.82 -18.06 14.90
CA GLY A 1112 39.37 -18.29 16.24
C GLY A 1112 39.62 -17.01 17.05
N ASP A 1113 39.05 -15.88 16.64
CA ASP A 1113 39.32 -14.57 17.25
C ASP A 1113 38.05 -13.71 17.23
N LEU A 1114 37.47 -13.47 18.41
CA LEU A 1114 36.27 -12.67 18.55
C LEU A 1114 36.55 -11.19 18.27
N LEU A 1115 37.72 -10.67 18.67
CA LEU A 1115 38.07 -9.27 18.47
C LEU A 1115 38.21 -8.95 16.98
N GLY A 1116 38.91 -9.80 16.23
CA GLY A 1116 38.99 -9.69 14.76
C GLY A 1116 37.61 -9.79 14.09
N SER A 1117 36.73 -10.66 14.60
CA SER A 1117 35.35 -10.78 14.12
C SER A 1117 34.54 -9.50 14.34
N LEU A 1118 34.62 -8.90 15.53
CA LEU A 1118 33.95 -7.65 15.86
C LEU A 1118 34.56 -6.45 15.11
N ASP A 1119 35.89 -6.41 14.96
CA ASP A 1119 36.60 -5.36 14.23
C ASP A 1119 36.21 -5.37 12.73
N TYR A 1120 36.08 -6.54 12.11
CA TYR A 1120 35.55 -6.67 10.75
C TYR A 1120 34.13 -6.11 10.64
N LEU A 1121 33.23 -6.52 11.54
CA LEU A 1121 31.85 -6.04 11.54
C LEU A 1121 31.77 -4.52 11.72
N LYS A 1122 32.58 -3.96 12.63
CA LYS A 1122 32.66 -2.51 12.88
C LYS A 1122 33.03 -1.69 11.64
N ARG A 1123 33.82 -2.25 10.72
CA ARG A 1123 34.24 -1.56 9.48
C ARG A 1123 33.15 -1.48 8.43
N PHE A 1124 32.32 -2.51 8.34
CA PHE A 1124 31.37 -2.66 7.22
C PHE A 1124 29.89 -2.51 7.65
N ASP A 1125 29.63 -2.40 8.95
CA ASP A 1125 28.32 -2.12 9.52
C ASP A 1125 28.37 -0.80 10.31
N ALA A 1126 27.65 0.20 9.82
CA ALA A 1126 27.68 1.55 10.37
C ALA A 1126 27.09 1.64 11.79
N ASP A 1127 26.14 0.77 12.13
CA ASP A 1127 25.52 0.74 13.46
C ASP A 1127 26.50 0.15 14.49
N ILE A 1128 27.22 -0.91 14.10
CA ILE A 1128 28.30 -1.48 14.91
C ILE A 1128 29.49 -0.52 14.99
N GLY A 1129 29.75 0.29 13.95
CA GLY A 1129 30.82 1.29 13.88
C GLY A 1129 30.93 2.20 15.12
N ARG A 1130 29.77 2.54 15.72
CA ARG A 1130 29.64 3.36 16.94
C ARG A 1130 30.24 2.72 18.19
N ALA A 1131 30.53 1.41 18.16
CA ALA A 1131 31.18 0.70 19.26
C ALA A 1131 32.59 1.21 19.56
N THR A 1132 33.21 1.99 18.65
CA THR A 1132 34.49 2.66 18.91
C THR A 1132 34.41 3.65 20.08
N ASP A 1133 33.31 4.39 20.18
CA ASP A 1133 33.10 5.40 21.24
C ASP A 1133 32.31 4.83 22.42
N ASN A 1134 31.41 3.89 22.13
CA ASN A 1134 30.56 3.26 23.14
C ASN A 1134 30.55 1.72 23.00
N PRO A 1135 31.42 1.00 23.72
CA PRO A 1135 31.49 -0.46 23.66
C PRO A 1135 30.19 -1.20 23.96
N ARG A 1136 29.22 -0.58 24.66
CA ARG A 1136 27.89 -1.16 24.91
C ARG A 1136 27.12 -1.43 23.61
N VAL A 1137 27.46 -0.77 22.49
CA VAL A 1137 26.86 -1.02 21.18
C VAL A 1137 27.00 -2.49 20.75
N PHE A 1138 28.11 -3.16 21.10
CA PHE A 1138 28.27 -4.59 20.82
C PHE A 1138 27.21 -5.46 21.50
N LEU A 1139 26.69 -5.02 22.65
CA LEU A 1139 25.66 -5.74 23.38
C LEU A 1139 24.26 -5.41 22.86
N GLN A 1140 24.05 -4.21 22.30
CA GLN A 1140 22.77 -3.75 21.76
C GLN A 1140 22.51 -4.31 20.36
N HIS A 1141 23.56 -4.46 19.55
CA HIS A 1141 23.42 -4.93 18.19
C HIS A 1141 23.22 -6.46 18.17
N PRO A 1142 22.17 -6.98 17.49
CA PRO A 1142 21.74 -8.37 17.61
C PRO A 1142 22.79 -9.37 17.15
N VAL A 1143 23.56 -9.05 16.10
CA VAL A 1143 24.61 -9.94 15.56
C VAL A 1143 25.79 -10.07 16.53
N THR A 1144 26.28 -8.95 17.05
CA THR A 1144 27.47 -8.95 17.92
C THR A 1144 27.14 -9.47 19.31
N ASN A 1145 25.93 -9.21 19.81
CA ASN A 1145 25.44 -9.79 21.05
C ASN A 1145 25.37 -11.32 20.95
N GLU A 1146 24.79 -11.83 19.86
CA GLU A 1146 24.71 -13.27 19.62
C GLU A 1146 26.10 -13.90 19.53
N LEU A 1147 27.03 -13.26 18.82
CA LEU A 1147 28.41 -13.71 18.69
C LEU A 1147 29.15 -13.74 20.04
N ILE A 1148 28.97 -12.72 20.88
CA ILE A 1148 29.53 -12.65 22.24
C ILE A 1148 28.97 -13.79 23.11
N ARG A 1149 27.64 -14.00 23.09
CA ARG A 1149 27.01 -15.10 23.83
C ARG A 1149 27.51 -16.46 23.37
N TYR A 1150 27.64 -16.63 22.06
CA TYR A 1150 28.16 -17.87 21.50
C TYR A 1150 29.62 -18.11 21.88
N ALA A 1151 30.47 -17.08 21.84
CA ALA A 1151 31.87 -17.14 22.27
C ALA A 1151 32.02 -17.52 23.76
N LEU A 1152 31.11 -17.05 24.62
CA LEU A 1152 31.09 -17.38 26.06
C LEU A 1152 30.51 -18.78 26.37
N SER A 1153 29.91 -19.44 25.38
CA SER A 1153 29.23 -20.73 25.56
C SER A 1153 30.19 -21.92 25.53
N ALA A 1154 29.78 -23.03 26.15
CA ALA A 1154 30.52 -24.29 26.05
C ALA A 1154 30.49 -24.88 24.64
N GLU A 1155 29.38 -24.68 23.92
CA GLU A 1155 29.19 -25.08 22.52
C GLU A 1155 30.22 -24.38 21.61
N GLY A 1156 30.33 -23.05 21.69
CA GLY A 1156 31.29 -22.28 20.90
C GLY A 1156 32.74 -22.70 21.14
N TYR A 1157 33.10 -23.02 22.39
CA TYR A 1157 34.42 -23.58 22.69
C TYR A 1157 34.62 -24.98 22.08
N THR A 1158 33.63 -25.86 22.19
CA THR A 1158 33.72 -27.25 21.70
C THR A 1158 33.89 -27.28 20.18
N GLU A 1159 33.15 -26.44 19.45
CA GLU A 1159 33.29 -26.33 18.00
C GLU A 1159 34.63 -25.71 17.58
N ARG A 1160 35.13 -24.70 18.31
CA ARG A 1160 36.50 -24.19 18.07
C ARG A 1160 37.56 -25.26 18.28
N ARG A 1161 37.42 -26.07 19.35
CA ARG A 1161 38.34 -27.18 19.63
C ARG A 1161 38.30 -28.23 18.53
N ARG A 1162 37.11 -28.51 18.00
CA ARG A 1162 36.91 -29.43 16.88
C ARG A 1162 37.62 -28.97 15.61
N VAL A 1163 37.57 -27.67 15.31
CA VAL A 1163 38.17 -27.07 14.12
C VAL A 1163 39.66 -26.76 14.30
N GLY A 1164 40.17 -26.79 15.53
CA GLY A 1164 41.57 -26.54 15.89
C GLY A 1164 41.89 -25.06 16.14
N THR A 1165 40.91 -24.17 16.15
CA THR A 1165 41.09 -22.71 16.26
C THR A 1165 41.16 -22.22 17.70
N VAL A 1166 41.62 -23.08 18.60
CA VAL A 1166 41.79 -22.78 20.02
C VAL A 1166 43.26 -22.52 20.27
N TRP A 1167 43.54 -21.45 21.01
CA TRP A 1167 44.91 -21.06 21.31
C TRP A 1167 45.34 -21.72 22.61
N SER A 1168 46.19 -22.74 22.51
CA SER A 1168 47.06 -23.07 23.63
C SER A 1168 48.06 -21.93 23.79
N ILE A 1169 48.10 -21.30 24.96
CA ILE A 1169 49.20 -20.40 25.32
C ILE A 1169 50.49 -21.25 25.16
N PRO A 1170 51.45 -20.88 24.29
CA PRO A 1170 52.76 -21.52 24.30
C PRO A 1170 53.31 -21.32 25.71
N GLY A 1171 53.75 -22.40 26.36
CA GLY A 1171 54.13 -22.44 27.78
C GLY A 1171 54.87 -21.19 28.25
N GLY A 1172 54.49 -20.74 29.46
CA GLY A 1172 55.26 -19.73 30.19
C GLY A 1172 56.68 -20.17 30.50
#